data_AF-A0A399T6P6-F1
#
_entry.id   AF-A0A399T6P6-F1
#
_cell.length_a   1.000
_cell.length_b   1.000
_cell.length_c   1.000
_cell.angle_alpha   90.00
_cell.angle_beta   90.00
_cell.angle_gamma   90.00
#
_symmetry.space_group_name_H-M   'P 1'
#
loop_
_entity.id
_entity.type
_entity.pdbx_description
1 polymer ?
#
loop_
_entity_poly.entity_id
_entity_poly.type
_entity_poly.pdbx_seq_one_letter_code
_entity_poly.pdbx_strand_id
1 'polypeptide(L)'
;MKESMVLKIKGILLVAIAIVLLCSCVQNQNKRLTVHQLFSNHMVLQQQADILVVGEYTAGKEVIVSAGWGMEVSTKTGVDGKWKLELVTPVAGGPYSIQIATKDTAIVIEDVLIGEVWLASGQSNMEMTLYGWPPRDTILNSARAISEANYPHFRMFTVERNPSDQPVDTVAGNWIVASPETVGRFSATAFFFAQRLHKELNVPIGIIHSSWGGTVAEAWTSETQLRKLGDFDQAIDKLSISQVRKKADSWLHQWPGKQMPASSEEWDTISFSDLDAAQVNFNDSEWGTIELPGRFDELGTGVFDGAMWFRKTFTIENADLDYVLQTGPINDMDATFVNGQKIGGLAGENFWKTPREMLIPKSLLVSGTNTIAIRAIDRRGKGTFSGPMIISNGKGDTISIEGTWKCKLIAEIFMDNIYVYKLDTDFSERPDLIEFHPNLPTLLYNGMINPLVDYKIKGAIWYQGESNVDRYEQYKRLFPAMIQDWRNKWNCDFPFYYVQIAPYNYREGRFSYELREAQRLALKAPNTGMVVTLDIGNPTNIHPAKKQEVGDRLAGLALANDYGRNLVTSGPLYKGVEKSGNKLFVEFDYIGSGLIASEKGLFGFEIAGEDKSFLPAQAKIVGDNVEVFNPDITSPEFVRYAWRNDSEASLFNKEGLPASTFNSEGN
;
A
#
# COMPACT_ATOMS: atom_id res chain seq x y z
N MET A 1 -10.89 -39.94 64.54
CA MET A 1 -9.93 -38.87 64.17
C MET A 1 -8.74 -39.37 63.34
N LYS A 2 -8.12 -40.53 63.63
CA LYS A 2 -6.96 -41.03 62.84
C LYS A 2 -7.26 -41.39 61.37
N GLU A 3 -8.43 -41.94 61.05
CA GLU A 3 -8.77 -42.30 59.66
C GLU A 3 -9.04 -41.09 58.75
N SER A 4 -9.69 -40.04 59.26
CA SER A 4 -9.96 -38.81 58.52
C SER A 4 -8.68 -38.07 58.10
N MET A 5 -7.63 -38.16 58.93
CA MET A 5 -6.34 -37.52 58.66
C MET A 5 -5.55 -38.27 57.57
N VAL A 6 -5.63 -39.61 57.54
CA VAL A 6 -4.99 -40.45 56.52
C VAL A 6 -5.64 -40.26 55.13
N LEU A 7 -6.97 -40.10 55.08
CA LEU A 7 -7.69 -39.79 53.83
C LEU A 7 -7.34 -38.40 53.26
N LYS A 8 -7.18 -37.39 54.12
CA LYS A 8 -6.75 -36.04 53.68
C LYS A 8 -5.31 -36.02 53.15
N ILE A 9 -4.39 -36.74 53.80
CA ILE A 9 -2.99 -36.83 53.35
C ILE A 9 -2.88 -37.59 52.03
N LYS A 10 -3.64 -38.68 51.84
CA LYS A 10 -3.70 -39.40 50.56
C LYS A 10 -4.28 -38.55 49.43
N GLY A 11 -5.33 -37.75 49.71
CA GLY A 11 -5.90 -36.83 48.74
C GLY A 11 -4.94 -35.72 48.30
N ILE A 12 -4.20 -35.12 49.23
CA ILE A 12 -3.19 -34.10 48.93
C ILE A 12 -2.01 -34.69 48.16
N LEU A 13 -1.58 -35.91 48.49
CA LEU A 13 -0.50 -36.60 47.77
C LEU A 13 -0.92 -36.99 46.35
N LEU A 14 -2.17 -37.41 46.14
CA LEU A 14 -2.74 -37.71 44.80
C LEU A 14 -2.87 -36.45 43.94
N VAL A 15 -3.27 -35.31 44.52
CA VAL A 15 -3.33 -34.03 43.81
C VAL A 15 -1.93 -33.50 43.47
N ALA A 16 -0.95 -33.63 44.38
CA ALA A 16 0.44 -33.26 44.11
C ALA A 16 1.08 -34.16 43.03
N ILE A 17 0.82 -35.46 43.04
CA ILE A 17 1.27 -36.40 42.00
C ILE A 17 0.58 -36.11 40.67
N ALA A 18 -0.71 -35.75 40.67
CA ALA A 18 -1.43 -35.35 39.45
C ALA A 18 -0.90 -34.03 38.87
N ILE A 19 -0.55 -33.04 39.70
CA ILE A 19 0.07 -31.78 39.27
C ILE A 19 1.49 -32.01 38.73
N VAL A 20 2.28 -32.88 39.36
CA VAL A 20 3.62 -33.25 38.87
C VAL A 20 3.55 -34.07 37.57
N LEU A 21 2.57 -34.96 37.40
CA LEU A 21 2.33 -35.70 36.16
C LEU A 21 1.75 -34.81 35.04
N LEU A 22 0.92 -33.81 35.36
CA LEU A 22 0.43 -32.81 34.40
C LEU A 22 1.53 -31.82 33.97
N CYS A 23 2.49 -31.50 34.85
CA CYS A 23 3.67 -30.71 34.49
C CYS A 23 4.75 -31.49 33.74
N SER A 24 4.76 -32.84 33.82
CA SER A 24 5.76 -33.69 33.15
C SER A 24 5.37 -34.09 31.71
N CYS A 25 4.18 -33.71 31.27
CA CYS A 25 3.67 -33.96 29.91
C CYS A 25 3.66 -32.70 29.04
N VAL A 26 4.61 -31.77 29.23
CA VAL A 26 5.04 -30.93 28.11
C VAL A 26 5.83 -31.85 27.20
N GLN A 27 5.13 -32.50 26.26
CA GLN A 27 5.79 -33.17 25.14
C GLN A 27 6.75 -32.16 24.53
N ASN A 28 8.05 -32.42 24.67
CA ASN A 28 9.08 -31.65 23.99
C ASN A 28 8.85 -31.89 22.50
N GLN A 29 8.03 -31.04 21.86
CA GLN A 29 7.75 -31.16 20.44
C GLN A 29 9.09 -30.91 19.73
N ASN A 30 9.57 -31.94 19.03
CA ASN A 30 10.74 -31.81 18.18
C ASN A 30 10.40 -30.81 17.07
N LYS A 31 10.79 -29.55 17.24
CA LYS A 31 10.69 -28.53 16.21
C LYS A 31 11.84 -28.70 15.23
N ARG A 32 11.53 -28.59 13.93
CA ARG A 32 12.53 -28.49 12.86
C ARG A 32 13.36 -27.22 13.07
N LEU A 33 14.67 -27.29 12.81
CA LEU A 33 15.52 -26.10 12.79
C LEU A 33 15.07 -25.17 11.67
N THR A 34 14.77 -23.92 12.02
CA THR A 34 14.44 -22.84 11.09
C THR A 34 15.24 -21.60 11.43
N VAL A 35 15.37 -20.71 10.44
CA VAL A 35 15.90 -19.35 10.59
C VAL A 35 14.94 -18.40 9.89
N HIS A 36 14.90 -17.15 10.33
CA HIS A 36 14.08 -16.10 9.71
C HIS A 36 14.38 -15.95 8.22
N GLN A 37 13.36 -15.74 7.39
CA GLN A 37 13.44 -15.81 5.92
C GLN A 37 14.42 -14.81 5.27
N LEU A 38 14.71 -13.68 5.94
CA LEU A 38 15.75 -12.74 5.49
C LEU A 38 17.16 -13.35 5.51
N PHE A 39 17.39 -14.39 6.32
CA PHE A 39 18.62 -15.19 6.31
C PHE A 39 18.48 -16.34 5.32
N SER A 40 18.67 -16.01 4.05
CA SER A 40 18.56 -16.94 2.92
C SER A 40 19.68 -16.71 1.91
N ASN A 41 19.83 -17.61 0.95
CA ASN A 41 20.89 -17.51 -0.05
C ASN A 41 20.84 -16.15 -0.78
N HIS A 42 22.00 -15.66 -1.21
CA HIS A 42 22.17 -14.38 -1.88
C HIS A 42 21.92 -13.15 -0.99
N MET A 43 21.78 -13.31 0.34
CA MET A 43 21.53 -12.19 1.24
C MET A 43 22.67 -11.16 1.32
N VAL A 44 22.33 -9.95 1.74
CA VAL A 44 23.32 -8.92 2.12
C VAL A 44 23.11 -8.54 3.57
N LEU A 45 24.17 -8.64 4.37
CA LEU A 45 24.19 -8.19 5.76
C LEU A 45 24.84 -6.81 5.87
N GLN A 46 24.35 -6.00 6.80
CA GLN A 46 24.96 -4.71 7.12
C GLN A 46 26.40 -4.94 7.62
N GLN A 47 27.36 -4.22 7.04
CA GLN A 47 28.77 -4.27 7.43
C GLN A 47 29.02 -3.57 8.77
N GLN A 48 30.06 -4.02 9.47
CA GLN A 48 30.53 -3.44 10.73
C GLN A 48 29.41 -3.28 11.77
N ALA A 49 28.57 -4.30 11.90
CA ALA A 49 27.39 -4.27 12.74
C ALA A 49 27.23 -5.57 13.55
N ASP A 50 26.59 -5.42 14.71
CA ASP A 50 26.13 -6.54 15.53
C ASP A 50 24.74 -6.95 15.02
N ILE A 51 24.67 -8.00 14.20
CA ILE A 51 23.42 -8.48 13.61
C ILE A 51 22.78 -9.54 14.50
N LEU A 52 21.45 -9.63 14.44
CA LEU A 52 20.69 -10.61 15.20
C LEU A 52 20.18 -11.72 14.28
N VAL A 53 20.72 -12.92 14.46
CA VAL A 53 20.22 -14.11 13.77
C VAL A 53 19.16 -14.76 14.66
N VAL A 54 17.97 -14.97 14.10
CA VAL A 54 16.80 -15.48 14.83
C VAL A 54 16.17 -16.67 14.12
N GLY A 55 15.62 -17.59 14.89
CA GLY A 55 14.96 -18.78 14.36
C GLY A 55 14.25 -19.61 15.42
N GLU A 56 13.81 -20.80 15.03
CA GLU A 56 13.22 -21.77 15.95
C GLU A 56 13.91 -23.12 15.87
N TYR A 57 13.92 -23.84 17.00
CA TYR A 57 14.33 -25.23 17.08
C TYR A 57 13.79 -25.85 18.38
N THR A 58 14.04 -27.14 18.60
CA THR A 58 13.58 -27.86 19.80
C THR A 58 14.06 -27.17 21.08
N ALA A 59 13.18 -26.99 22.07
CA ALA A 59 13.44 -26.20 23.28
C ALA A 59 14.62 -26.72 24.12
N GLY A 60 15.41 -25.80 24.69
CA GLY A 60 16.58 -26.07 25.52
C GLY A 60 17.78 -26.71 24.81
N LYS A 61 17.77 -26.78 23.47
CA LYS A 61 18.86 -27.34 22.65
C LYS A 61 19.82 -26.26 22.16
N GLU A 62 21.06 -26.66 21.94
CA GLU A 62 22.11 -25.78 21.43
C GLU A 62 21.97 -25.57 19.92
N VAL A 63 22.21 -24.33 19.49
CA VAL A 63 22.32 -23.89 18.11
C VAL A 63 23.67 -23.17 17.96
N ILE A 64 24.46 -23.54 16.96
CA ILE A 64 25.76 -22.96 16.65
C ILE A 64 25.67 -22.28 15.28
N VAL A 65 26.21 -21.07 15.18
CA VAL A 65 26.30 -20.33 13.92
C VAL A 65 27.76 -20.05 13.60
N SER A 66 28.22 -20.61 12.49
CA SER A 66 29.59 -20.46 11.98
C SER A 66 29.53 -19.67 10.66
N ALA A 67 30.22 -18.54 10.61
CA ALA A 67 30.26 -17.64 9.47
C ALA A 67 31.60 -17.71 8.75
N GLY A 68 31.57 -17.68 7.42
CA GLY A 68 32.74 -17.85 6.54
C GLY A 68 33.81 -16.77 6.66
N TRP A 69 33.58 -15.71 7.44
CA TRP A 69 34.57 -14.71 7.82
C TRP A 69 35.29 -15.01 9.14
N GLY A 70 35.19 -16.26 9.64
CA GLY A 70 35.95 -16.74 10.80
C GLY A 70 35.28 -16.50 12.15
N MET A 71 33.96 -16.28 12.18
CA MET A 71 33.18 -16.12 13.41
C MET A 71 32.40 -17.39 13.72
N GLU A 72 32.37 -17.78 14.99
CA GLU A 72 31.53 -18.87 15.48
C GLU A 72 30.94 -18.49 16.83
N VAL A 73 29.63 -18.63 16.97
CA VAL A 73 28.87 -18.27 18.17
C VAL A 73 27.79 -19.32 18.42
N SER A 74 27.46 -19.58 19.68
CA SER A 74 26.40 -20.53 20.04
C SER A 74 25.41 -19.94 21.05
N THR A 75 24.20 -20.49 21.04
CA THR A 75 23.12 -20.14 21.96
C THR A 75 22.27 -21.38 22.27
N LYS A 76 21.34 -21.26 23.21
CA LYS A 76 20.31 -22.27 23.46
C LYS A 76 18.93 -21.74 23.12
N THR A 77 18.09 -22.59 22.56
CA THR A 77 16.67 -22.29 22.36
C THR A 77 15.97 -22.07 23.70
N GLY A 78 15.07 -21.09 23.73
CA GLY A 78 14.16 -20.83 24.84
C GLY A 78 13.15 -21.96 25.04
N VAL A 79 12.35 -21.83 26.10
CA VAL A 79 11.28 -22.78 26.43
C VAL A 79 10.16 -22.82 25.39
N ASP A 80 10.02 -21.77 24.59
CA ASP A 80 9.11 -21.64 23.45
C ASP A 80 9.71 -22.19 22.14
N GLY A 81 10.97 -22.63 22.17
CA GLY A 81 11.73 -23.09 21.02
C GLY A 81 12.33 -21.98 20.16
N LYS A 82 12.14 -20.70 20.50
CA LYS A 82 12.78 -19.58 19.78
C LYS A 82 14.23 -19.45 20.20
N TRP A 83 15.10 -19.05 19.28
CA TRP A 83 16.49 -18.72 19.57
C TRP A 83 16.89 -17.42 18.86
N LYS A 84 17.80 -16.71 19.50
CA LYS A 84 18.39 -15.47 19.00
C LYS A 84 19.85 -15.43 19.43
N LEU A 85 20.70 -14.96 18.54
CA LEU A 85 22.12 -14.76 18.80
C LEU A 85 22.63 -13.54 18.05
N GLU A 86 23.70 -12.97 18.59
CA GLU A 86 24.40 -11.84 18.00
C GLU A 86 25.60 -12.35 17.19
N LEU A 87 25.78 -11.81 15.99
CA LEU A 87 26.89 -12.12 15.10
C LEU A 87 27.50 -10.80 14.61
N VAL A 88 28.81 -10.62 14.79
CA VAL A 88 29.50 -9.41 14.33
C VAL A 88 29.89 -9.57 12.87
N THR A 89 29.54 -8.58 12.04
CA THR A 89 29.91 -8.55 10.61
C THR A 89 31.20 -7.75 10.38
N PRO A 90 32.06 -8.18 9.44
CA PRO A 90 33.27 -7.45 9.09
C PRO A 90 32.96 -6.21 8.23
N VAL A 91 34.01 -5.56 7.72
CA VAL A 91 33.89 -4.62 6.59
C VAL A 91 33.35 -5.34 5.34
N ALA A 92 32.79 -4.57 4.41
CA ALA A 92 32.21 -5.06 3.17
C ALA A 92 33.09 -6.08 2.42
N GLY A 93 32.44 -7.11 1.88
CA GLY A 93 33.12 -8.21 1.16
C GLY A 93 32.21 -9.43 0.95
N GLY A 94 32.84 -10.55 0.60
CA GLY A 94 32.17 -11.80 0.25
C GLY A 94 32.41 -12.21 -1.21
N PRO A 95 31.73 -13.24 -1.71
CA PRO A 95 30.69 -14.01 -1.00
C PRO A 95 31.25 -14.91 0.11
N TYR A 96 30.50 -15.02 1.20
CA TYR A 96 30.72 -15.95 2.31
C TYR A 96 29.61 -17.00 2.38
N SER A 97 29.72 -17.94 3.31
CA SER A 97 28.63 -18.80 3.76
C SER A 97 28.36 -18.63 5.25
N ILE A 98 27.14 -18.93 5.70
CA ILE A 98 26.78 -19.06 7.11
C ILE A 98 26.19 -20.45 7.31
N GLN A 99 26.73 -21.20 8.26
CA GLN A 99 26.18 -22.48 8.68
C GLN A 99 25.51 -22.32 10.04
N ILE A 100 24.26 -22.74 10.15
CA ILE A 100 23.47 -22.80 11.38
C ILE A 100 23.27 -24.27 11.71
N ALA A 101 23.92 -24.78 12.74
CA ALA A 101 23.96 -26.20 13.06
C ALA A 101 23.40 -26.49 14.46
N THR A 102 22.73 -27.62 14.58
CA THR A 102 22.39 -28.29 15.83
C THR A 102 23.14 -29.62 15.87
N LYS A 103 22.90 -30.43 16.92
CA LYS A 103 23.50 -31.77 17.02
C LYS A 103 23.11 -32.71 15.85
N ASP A 104 21.94 -32.51 15.26
CA ASP A 104 21.28 -33.45 14.35
C ASP A 104 20.97 -32.88 12.95
N THR A 105 21.02 -31.57 12.76
CA THR A 105 20.74 -30.93 11.46
C THR A 105 21.53 -29.63 11.28
N ALA A 106 21.62 -29.16 10.04
CA ALA A 106 22.21 -27.87 9.72
C ALA A 106 21.49 -27.19 8.55
N ILE A 107 21.47 -25.86 8.57
CA ILE A 107 21.10 -24.99 7.46
C ILE A 107 22.39 -24.31 6.98
N VAL A 108 22.63 -24.32 5.67
CA VAL A 108 23.74 -23.58 5.06
C VAL A 108 23.16 -22.50 4.17
N ILE A 109 23.59 -21.27 4.40
CA ILE A 109 23.26 -20.09 3.62
C ILE A 109 24.48 -19.73 2.78
N GLU A 110 24.33 -19.69 1.47
CA GLU A 110 25.40 -19.43 0.50
C GLU A 110 25.24 -18.06 -0.18
N ASP A 111 26.32 -17.57 -0.78
CA ASP A 111 26.38 -16.25 -1.42
C ASP A 111 25.98 -15.10 -0.47
N VAL A 112 26.55 -15.10 0.73
CA VAL A 112 26.33 -14.04 1.72
C VAL A 112 27.29 -12.89 1.47
N LEU A 113 26.77 -11.72 1.14
CA LEU A 113 27.54 -10.49 1.01
C LEU A 113 27.47 -9.66 2.29
N ILE A 114 28.56 -8.97 2.61
CA ILE A 114 28.62 -7.96 3.66
C ILE A 114 28.72 -6.59 2.98
N GLY A 115 27.86 -5.65 3.33
CA GLY A 115 27.77 -4.36 2.63
C GLY A 115 26.78 -3.38 3.28
N GLU A 116 26.13 -2.54 2.49
CA GLU A 116 25.12 -1.59 3.00
C GLU A 116 23.72 -2.11 2.74
N VAL A 117 22.87 -2.12 3.77
CA VAL A 117 21.48 -2.58 3.68
C VAL A 117 20.52 -1.43 3.89
N TRP A 118 19.60 -1.20 2.94
CA TRP A 118 18.57 -0.16 3.04
C TRP A 118 17.17 -0.73 2.93
N LEU A 119 16.23 -0.16 3.69
CA LEU A 119 14.80 -0.44 3.58
C LEU A 119 14.16 0.54 2.59
N ALA A 120 13.55 0.05 1.52
CA ALA A 120 12.76 0.83 0.57
C ALA A 120 11.27 0.56 0.78
N SER A 121 10.50 1.60 1.12
CA SER A 121 9.08 1.45 1.46
C SER A 121 8.20 2.61 0.97
N GLY A 122 6.89 2.45 1.08
CA GLY A 122 5.88 3.42 0.65
C GLY A 122 4.80 2.79 -0.21
N GLN A 123 4.29 3.57 -1.17
CA GLN A 123 3.20 3.16 -2.07
C GLN A 123 3.66 3.00 -3.52
N SER A 124 2.76 3.19 -4.48
CA SER A 124 2.93 2.88 -5.90
C SER A 124 4.19 3.49 -6.53
N ASN A 125 4.59 4.71 -6.12
CA ASN A 125 5.79 5.36 -6.62
C ASN A 125 7.11 4.71 -6.13
N MET A 126 7.09 4.03 -4.97
CA MET A 126 8.17 3.12 -4.55
C MET A 126 8.02 1.74 -5.19
N GLU A 127 6.80 1.22 -5.29
CA GLU A 127 6.51 -0.12 -5.81
C GLU A 127 6.82 -0.29 -7.31
N MET A 128 6.61 0.77 -8.10
CA MET A 128 6.67 0.73 -9.55
C MET A 128 8.00 0.12 -10.01
N THR A 129 7.89 -0.98 -10.75
CA THR A 129 9.05 -1.75 -11.19
C THR A 129 9.76 -1.06 -12.36
N LEU A 130 10.98 -1.50 -12.70
CA LEU A 130 11.65 -1.05 -13.92
C LEU A 130 10.84 -1.33 -15.19
N TYR A 131 10.02 -2.38 -15.26
CA TYR A 131 9.09 -2.57 -16.39
C TYR A 131 8.03 -1.46 -16.52
N GLY A 132 7.75 -0.73 -15.43
CA GLY A 132 6.60 0.16 -15.33
C GLY A 132 5.26 -0.59 -15.47
N TRP A 133 4.20 0.18 -15.73
CA TRP A 133 2.86 -0.30 -16.06
C TRP A 133 2.39 0.32 -17.40
N PRO A 134 3.00 -0.09 -18.52
CA PRO A 134 2.67 0.46 -19.84
C PRO A 134 1.22 0.16 -20.26
N PRO A 135 0.64 0.97 -21.17
CA PRO A 135 1.28 2.09 -21.87
C PRO A 135 1.29 3.41 -21.06
N ARG A 136 0.56 3.48 -19.94
CA ARG A 136 0.33 4.75 -19.23
C ARG A 136 1.50 5.15 -18.36
N ASP A 137 2.00 4.22 -17.55
CA ASP A 137 3.03 4.51 -16.55
C ASP A 137 4.32 3.85 -16.99
N THR A 138 5.17 4.60 -17.69
CA THR A 138 6.46 4.09 -18.19
C THR A 138 7.60 4.62 -17.34
N ILE A 139 8.75 3.94 -17.40
CA ILE A 139 9.98 4.41 -16.77
C ILE A 139 10.92 4.91 -17.87
N LEU A 140 11.35 6.17 -17.76
CA LEU A 140 12.30 6.74 -18.69
C LEU A 140 13.61 5.95 -18.63
N ASN A 141 14.19 5.62 -19.80
CA ASN A 141 15.42 4.82 -19.96
C ASN A 141 15.37 3.39 -19.41
N SER A 142 14.19 2.84 -19.09
CA SER A 142 14.08 1.50 -18.51
C SER A 142 14.72 0.40 -19.33
N ALA A 143 14.49 0.36 -20.65
CA ALA A 143 15.05 -0.69 -21.51
C ALA A 143 16.58 -0.75 -21.42
N ARG A 144 17.23 0.42 -21.40
CA ARG A 144 18.68 0.54 -21.23
C ARG A 144 19.11 0.11 -19.83
N ALA A 145 18.44 0.64 -18.79
CA ALA A 145 18.75 0.31 -17.40
C ALA A 145 18.67 -1.20 -17.13
N ILE A 146 17.67 -1.88 -17.70
CA ILE A 146 17.52 -3.34 -17.62
C ILE A 146 18.64 -4.04 -18.39
N SER A 147 18.88 -3.69 -19.65
CA SER A 147 19.88 -4.39 -20.48
C SER A 147 21.32 -4.24 -19.97
N GLU A 148 21.63 -3.14 -19.29
CA GLU A 148 22.97 -2.84 -18.77
C GLU A 148 23.16 -3.28 -17.31
N ALA A 149 22.12 -3.80 -16.63
CA ALA A 149 22.17 -4.11 -15.21
C ALA A 149 22.94 -5.40 -14.90
N ASN A 150 24.27 -5.34 -14.91
CA ASN A 150 25.14 -6.42 -14.46
C ASN A 150 25.81 -6.08 -13.12
N TYR A 151 25.08 -6.27 -12.02
CA TYR A 151 25.53 -5.90 -10.67
C TYR A 151 25.56 -7.12 -9.75
N PRO A 152 26.60 -7.98 -9.84
CA PRO A 152 26.68 -9.21 -9.06
C PRO A 152 26.84 -9.00 -7.55
N HIS A 153 26.99 -7.76 -7.06
CA HIS A 153 27.01 -7.41 -5.64
C HIS A 153 25.82 -6.53 -5.20
N PHE A 154 24.83 -6.34 -6.07
CA PHE A 154 23.54 -5.75 -5.71
C PHE A 154 22.55 -6.89 -5.48
N ARG A 155 21.80 -6.83 -4.37
CA ARG A 155 20.67 -7.73 -4.10
C ARG A 155 19.40 -6.96 -3.73
N MET A 156 18.23 -7.46 -4.12
CA MET A 156 16.93 -6.98 -3.61
C MET A 156 16.12 -8.13 -3.02
N PHE A 157 15.63 -7.95 -1.80
CA PHE A 157 14.62 -8.79 -1.18
C PHE A 157 13.27 -8.08 -1.26
N THR A 158 12.33 -8.59 -2.05
CA THR A 158 10.97 -8.04 -2.07
C THR A 158 10.11 -8.79 -1.08
N VAL A 159 9.57 -8.07 -0.10
CA VAL A 159 8.62 -8.59 0.89
C VAL A 159 7.30 -8.90 0.21
N GLU A 160 6.83 -10.13 0.32
CA GLU A 160 5.49 -10.51 -0.15
C GLU A 160 4.42 -9.79 0.67
N ARG A 161 3.35 -9.37 -0.01
CA ARG A 161 2.24 -8.64 0.62
C ARG A 161 1.51 -9.56 1.60
N ASN A 162 1.56 -9.22 2.88
CA ASN A 162 0.98 -10.03 3.94
C ASN A 162 0.34 -9.13 5.01
N PRO A 163 -0.79 -8.46 4.73
CA PRO A 163 -1.42 -7.58 5.72
C PRO A 163 -1.88 -8.40 6.92
N SER A 164 -1.61 -7.91 8.13
CA SER A 164 -1.90 -8.66 9.36
C SER A 164 -2.50 -7.78 10.45
N ASP A 165 -3.56 -8.25 11.09
CA ASP A 165 -4.16 -7.58 12.24
C ASP A 165 -3.29 -7.69 13.51
N GLN A 166 -2.33 -8.63 13.53
CA GLN A 166 -1.36 -8.80 14.61
C GLN A 166 0.08 -8.74 14.09
N PRO A 167 1.06 -8.23 14.86
CA PRO A 167 2.46 -8.28 14.46
C PRO A 167 2.91 -9.72 14.16
N VAL A 168 3.55 -9.93 13.00
CA VAL A 168 4.14 -11.22 12.64
C VAL A 168 5.66 -11.19 12.83
N ASP A 169 6.24 -12.37 13.11
CA ASP A 169 7.67 -12.54 13.39
C ASP A 169 8.50 -12.92 12.16
N THR A 170 7.88 -13.14 10.99
CA THR A 170 8.59 -13.48 9.75
C THR A 170 7.90 -12.91 8.51
N VAL A 171 8.66 -12.78 7.42
CA VAL A 171 8.19 -12.43 6.07
C VAL A 171 8.33 -13.60 5.10
N ALA A 172 7.65 -13.51 3.96
CA ALA A 172 7.96 -14.29 2.75
C ALA A 172 8.65 -13.40 1.70
N GLY A 173 9.51 -14.00 0.88
CA GLY A 173 10.33 -13.33 -0.11
C GLY A 173 11.68 -14.03 -0.30
N ASN A 174 12.46 -13.56 -1.28
CA ASN A 174 13.78 -14.08 -1.60
C ASN A 174 14.73 -12.94 -1.99
N TRP A 175 16.01 -13.08 -1.66
CA TRP A 175 17.06 -12.20 -2.17
C TRP A 175 17.36 -12.55 -3.64
N ILE A 176 17.30 -11.54 -4.50
CA ILE A 176 17.52 -11.71 -5.94
C ILE A 176 18.74 -10.89 -6.37
N VAL A 177 19.65 -11.52 -7.12
CA VAL A 177 20.80 -10.90 -7.78
C VAL A 177 20.33 -9.91 -8.83
N ALA A 178 20.90 -8.71 -8.89
CA ALA A 178 20.63 -7.75 -9.96
C ALA A 178 21.37 -8.14 -11.25
N SER A 179 20.63 -8.70 -12.20
CA SER A 179 21.07 -9.03 -13.56
C SER A 179 20.05 -8.52 -14.58
N PRO A 180 20.38 -8.49 -15.89
CA PRO A 180 19.43 -8.07 -16.91
C PRO A 180 18.12 -8.88 -16.91
N GLU A 181 18.16 -10.13 -16.44
CA GLU A 181 17.01 -11.05 -16.38
C GLU A 181 16.07 -10.77 -15.20
N THR A 182 16.57 -10.13 -14.13
CA THR A 182 15.86 -10.00 -12.84
C THR A 182 15.42 -8.57 -12.56
N VAL A 183 16.24 -7.57 -12.89
CA VAL A 183 16.03 -6.18 -12.42
C VAL A 183 14.76 -5.55 -12.96
N GLY A 184 14.21 -6.04 -14.08
CA GLY A 184 12.94 -5.54 -14.60
C GLY A 184 11.80 -5.55 -13.58
N ARG A 185 11.84 -6.47 -12.60
CA ARG A 185 10.86 -6.60 -11.51
C ARG A 185 11.22 -5.83 -10.23
N PHE A 186 12.41 -5.23 -10.16
CA PHE A 186 12.83 -4.44 -9.01
C PHE A 186 12.11 -3.09 -9.01
N SER A 187 11.85 -2.53 -7.83
CA SER A 187 11.44 -1.13 -7.68
C SER A 187 12.41 -0.25 -8.45
N ALA A 188 11.90 0.58 -9.38
CA ALA A 188 12.73 1.46 -10.20
C ALA A 188 13.46 2.48 -9.33
N THR A 189 12.73 3.13 -8.40
CA THR A 189 13.32 4.12 -7.47
C THR A 189 14.43 3.50 -6.62
N ALA A 190 14.17 2.34 -6.01
CA ALA A 190 15.16 1.68 -5.17
C ALA A 190 16.33 1.11 -5.97
N PHE A 191 16.09 0.66 -7.21
CA PHE A 191 17.14 0.24 -8.12
C PHE A 191 18.12 1.36 -8.43
N PHE A 192 17.64 2.53 -8.86
CA PHE A 192 18.52 3.65 -9.20
C PHE A 192 19.25 4.20 -7.97
N PHE A 193 18.59 4.22 -6.80
CA PHE A 193 19.24 4.51 -5.51
C PHE A 193 20.43 3.59 -5.25
N ALA A 194 20.20 2.27 -5.27
CA ALA A 194 21.24 1.28 -5.00
C ALA A 194 22.33 1.25 -6.09
N GLN A 195 21.97 1.47 -7.35
CA GLN A 195 22.91 1.57 -8.48
C GLN A 195 23.92 2.70 -8.23
N ARG A 196 23.44 3.90 -7.86
CA ARG A 196 24.31 5.03 -7.56
C ARG A 196 25.18 4.78 -6.33
N LEU A 197 24.63 4.24 -5.25
CA LEU A 197 25.42 3.88 -4.06
C LEU A 197 26.52 2.86 -4.38
N HIS A 198 26.17 1.77 -5.07
CA HIS A 198 27.13 0.74 -5.46
C HIS A 198 28.28 1.33 -6.30
N LYS A 199 27.96 2.21 -7.26
CA LYS A 199 28.95 2.88 -8.11
C LYS A 199 29.91 3.77 -7.32
N GLU A 200 29.40 4.53 -6.35
CA GLU A 200 30.17 5.57 -5.62
C GLU A 200 30.89 5.05 -4.37
N LEU A 201 30.41 3.94 -3.81
CA LEU A 201 31.00 3.30 -2.62
C LEU A 201 31.84 2.07 -2.95
N ASN A 202 31.57 1.40 -4.08
CA ASN A 202 32.22 0.15 -4.49
C ASN A 202 32.12 -0.95 -3.40
N VAL A 203 30.94 -1.07 -2.79
CA VAL A 203 30.59 -2.11 -1.80
C VAL A 203 29.30 -2.83 -2.20
N PRO A 204 29.06 -4.06 -1.72
CA PRO A 204 27.76 -4.72 -1.91
C PRO A 204 26.60 -3.88 -1.36
N ILE A 205 25.48 -3.87 -2.08
CA ILE A 205 24.26 -3.15 -1.67
C ILE A 205 23.10 -4.13 -1.60
N GLY A 206 22.43 -4.17 -0.45
CA GLY A 206 21.19 -4.90 -0.23
C GLY A 206 20.01 -3.95 -0.07
N ILE A 207 18.95 -4.16 -0.84
CA ILE A 207 17.67 -3.47 -0.65
C ILE A 207 16.63 -4.45 -0.12
N ILE A 208 16.02 -4.14 1.02
CA ILE A 208 14.76 -4.77 1.44
C ILE A 208 13.63 -3.87 0.92
N HIS A 209 12.83 -4.36 -0.01
CA HIS A 209 11.72 -3.65 -0.62
C HIS A 209 10.40 -4.10 0.00
N SER A 210 9.72 -3.21 0.71
CA SER A 210 8.44 -3.45 1.38
C SER A 210 7.47 -2.30 1.08
N SER A 211 6.71 -2.39 -0.01
CA SER A 211 5.79 -1.34 -0.44
C SER A 211 4.48 -1.92 -0.99
N TRP A 212 3.44 -1.09 -1.06
CA TRP A 212 2.17 -1.47 -1.67
C TRP A 212 1.44 -0.25 -2.23
N GLY A 213 1.15 -0.28 -3.54
CA GLY A 213 0.36 0.72 -4.26
C GLY A 213 -0.95 1.15 -3.59
N GLY A 214 -1.20 2.46 -3.61
CA GLY A 214 -2.44 3.05 -3.09
C GLY A 214 -2.56 3.12 -1.57
N THR A 215 -1.50 2.79 -0.82
CA THR A 215 -1.58 2.70 0.64
C THR A 215 -1.35 4.01 1.40
N VAL A 216 -2.03 4.15 2.54
CA VAL A 216 -1.97 5.32 3.44
C VAL A 216 -0.93 5.12 4.55
N ALA A 217 -0.31 6.20 5.04
CA ALA A 217 0.79 6.12 6.01
C ALA A 217 0.42 5.44 7.35
N GLU A 218 -0.83 5.54 7.80
CA GLU A 218 -1.27 4.92 9.05
C GLU A 218 -1.33 3.39 8.97
N ALA A 219 -1.42 2.81 7.77
CA ALA A 219 -1.31 1.36 7.61
C ALA A 219 0.10 0.86 7.93
N TRP A 220 1.11 1.73 7.74
CA TRP A 220 2.54 1.47 7.96
C TRP A 220 3.07 1.92 9.32
N THR A 221 2.18 2.38 10.21
CA THR A 221 2.51 2.84 11.57
C THR A 221 1.99 1.84 12.59
N SER A 222 2.75 1.53 13.65
CA SER A 222 2.29 0.57 14.66
C SER A 222 1.09 1.07 15.44
N GLU A 223 0.24 0.15 15.90
CA GLU A 223 -0.90 0.47 16.77
C GLU A 223 -0.47 1.35 17.95
N THR A 224 0.63 1.01 18.63
CA THR A 224 1.13 1.77 19.80
C THR A 224 1.35 3.24 19.47
N GLN A 225 1.89 3.56 18.29
CA GLN A 225 2.13 4.94 17.90
C GLN A 225 0.85 5.63 17.45
N LEU A 226 -0.03 4.94 16.72
CA LEU A 226 -1.31 5.51 16.28
C LEU A 226 -2.24 5.84 17.45
N ARG A 227 -2.29 4.99 18.47
CA ARG A 227 -3.03 5.25 19.73
C ARG A 227 -2.55 6.51 20.45
N LYS A 228 -1.27 6.88 20.33
CA LYS A 228 -0.76 8.15 20.88
C LYS A 228 -1.24 9.37 20.10
N LEU A 229 -1.51 9.22 18.80
CA LEU A 229 -2.07 10.28 17.96
C LEU A 229 -3.57 10.45 18.19
N GLY A 230 -4.27 9.38 18.58
CA GLY A 230 -5.71 9.37 18.92
C GLY A 230 -6.66 9.43 17.72
N ASP A 231 -6.18 9.84 16.54
CA ASP A 231 -7.05 10.03 15.36
C ASP A 231 -7.60 8.72 14.78
N PHE A 232 -7.03 7.57 15.15
CA PHE A 232 -7.31 6.27 14.54
C PHE A 232 -7.97 5.27 15.51
N ASP A 233 -8.25 5.69 16.76
CA ASP A 233 -8.69 4.78 17.82
C ASP A 233 -9.95 4.01 17.44
N GLN A 234 -10.97 4.70 16.90
CA GLN A 234 -12.21 4.05 16.48
C GLN A 234 -11.97 3.01 15.37
N ALA A 235 -11.06 3.28 14.43
CA ALA A 235 -10.73 2.34 13.39
C ALA A 235 -9.99 1.13 13.98
N ILE A 236 -9.00 1.35 14.84
CA ILE A 236 -8.23 0.28 15.50
C ILE A 236 -9.13 -0.58 16.42
N ASP A 237 -10.08 0.01 17.13
CA ASP A 237 -11.02 -0.74 17.98
C ASP A 237 -11.87 -1.71 17.16
N LYS A 238 -12.30 -1.27 15.96
CA LYS A 238 -12.97 -2.15 14.97
C LYS A 238 -12.03 -3.23 14.44
N LEU A 239 -10.71 -2.96 14.36
CA LEU A 239 -9.68 -3.91 13.97
C LEU A 239 -9.32 -4.95 15.03
N SER A 240 -9.99 -5.02 16.20
CA SER A 240 -9.82 -6.13 17.15
C SER A 240 -10.40 -7.45 16.57
N ILE A 241 -9.74 -7.92 15.51
CA ILE A 241 -10.09 -8.89 14.47
C ILE A 241 -9.95 -10.33 14.96
N SER A 242 -9.77 -10.60 16.25
CA SER A 242 -9.94 -11.98 16.74
C SER A 242 -11.41 -12.36 16.93
N GLN A 243 -12.29 -11.41 17.22
CA GLN A 243 -13.71 -11.69 17.53
C GLN A 243 -14.63 -11.45 16.34
N VAL A 244 -14.43 -10.37 15.59
CA VAL A 244 -15.23 -10.06 14.39
C VAL A 244 -14.92 -11.08 13.28
N ARG A 245 -13.63 -11.40 13.06
CA ARG A 245 -13.23 -12.44 12.10
C ARG A 245 -13.75 -13.82 12.47
N LYS A 246 -13.66 -14.24 13.75
CA LYS A 246 -14.22 -15.55 14.16
C LYS A 246 -15.72 -15.64 13.93
N LYS A 247 -16.47 -14.55 14.14
CA LYS A 247 -17.91 -14.51 13.85
C LYS A 247 -18.17 -14.53 12.34
N ALA A 248 -17.45 -13.73 11.57
CA ALA A 248 -17.53 -13.71 10.11
C ALA A 248 -17.17 -15.08 9.51
N ASP A 249 -16.02 -15.64 9.88
CA ASP A 249 -15.57 -16.98 9.48
C ASP A 249 -16.60 -18.03 9.90
N SER A 250 -17.04 -18.05 11.16
CA SER A 250 -18.03 -19.01 11.63
C SER A 250 -19.36 -18.89 10.87
N TRP A 251 -19.76 -17.69 10.46
CA TRP A 251 -20.97 -17.47 9.67
C TRP A 251 -20.79 -17.90 8.21
N LEU A 252 -19.68 -17.52 7.58
CA LEU A 252 -19.40 -17.75 6.16
C LEU A 252 -19.12 -19.23 5.87
N HIS A 253 -18.41 -19.95 6.76
CA HIS A 253 -18.09 -21.37 6.57
C HIS A 253 -19.30 -22.31 6.69
N GLN A 254 -20.48 -21.78 7.02
CA GLN A 254 -21.75 -22.50 6.90
C GLN A 254 -22.17 -22.69 5.44
N TRP A 255 -21.61 -21.88 4.54
CA TRP A 255 -21.98 -21.80 3.14
C TRP A 255 -20.90 -22.41 2.24
N PRO A 256 -21.28 -22.99 1.07
CA PRO A 256 -20.31 -23.48 0.11
C PRO A 256 -19.32 -22.39 -0.33
N GLY A 257 -18.04 -22.59 0.01
CA GLY A 257 -16.93 -21.74 -0.43
C GLY A 257 -16.37 -22.19 -1.77
N LYS A 258 -16.04 -21.23 -2.63
CA LYS A 258 -15.31 -21.42 -3.89
C LYS A 258 -14.07 -20.55 -3.90
N GLN A 259 -12.98 -21.05 -4.47
CA GLN A 259 -11.80 -20.23 -4.70
C GLN A 259 -12.14 -19.10 -5.69
N MET A 260 -11.58 -17.92 -5.45
CA MET A 260 -11.75 -16.79 -6.38
C MET A 260 -11.14 -17.12 -7.76
N PRO A 261 -11.88 -16.89 -8.86
CA PRO A 261 -11.36 -17.06 -10.21
C PRO A 261 -10.10 -16.23 -10.49
N ALA A 262 -9.14 -16.83 -11.19
CA ALA A 262 -7.85 -16.22 -11.53
C ALA A 262 -7.83 -15.56 -12.92
N SER A 263 -8.82 -15.82 -13.78
CA SER A 263 -8.90 -15.24 -15.13
C SER A 263 -10.32 -14.80 -15.49
N SER A 264 -10.44 -13.96 -16.52
CA SER A 264 -11.74 -13.50 -17.06
C SER A 264 -12.60 -14.65 -17.60
N GLU A 265 -11.97 -15.69 -18.17
CA GLU A 265 -12.68 -16.88 -18.65
C GLU A 265 -13.28 -17.70 -17.50
N GLU A 266 -12.55 -17.82 -16.39
CA GLU A 266 -13.07 -18.47 -15.18
C GLU A 266 -14.20 -17.64 -14.55
N TRP A 267 -14.12 -16.30 -14.61
CA TRP A 267 -15.22 -15.41 -14.19
C TRP A 267 -16.46 -15.53 -15.08
N ASP A 268 -16.34 -15.61 -16.41
CA ASP A 268 -17.52 -15.71 -17.30
C ASP A 268 -18.27 -17.04 -17.13
N THR A 269 -17.55 -18.10 -16.77
CA THR A 269 -18.09 -19.44 -16.56
C THR A 269 -18.49 -19.74 -15.12
N ILE A 270 -18.35 -18.77 -14.20
CA ILE A 270 -18.70 -18.97 -12.80
C ILE A 270 -20.19 -19.26 -12.62
N SER A 271 -20.48 -20.33 -11.90
CA SER A 271 -21.82 -20.74 -11.51
C SER A 271 -22.01 -20.57 -10.01
N PHE A 272 -23.12 -19.96 -9.59
CA PHE A 272 -23.55 -19.91 -8.20
C PHE A 272 -24.73 -20.85 -7.94
N SER A 273 -25.04 -21.76 -8.87
CA SER A 273 -26.22 -22.62 -8.82
C SER A 273 -27.52 -21.81 -8.68
N ASP A 274 -27.58 -20.70 -9.41
CA ASP A 274 -28.51 -19.58 -9.23
C ASP A 274 -29.34 -19.25 -10.48
N LEU A 275 -29.13 -19.95 -11.60
CA LEU A 275 -29.71 -19.61 -12.91
C LEU A 275 -31.25 -19.73 -12.97
N ASP A 276 -31.88 -20.40 -12.00
CA ASP A 276 -33.33 -20.39 -11.84
C ASP A 276 -33.86 -18.96 -11.69
N ALA A 277 -33.06 -18.06 -11.07
CA ALA A 277 -33.36 -16.65 -10.94
C ALA A 277 -33.34 -15.86 -12.27
N ALA A 278 -33.00 -16.47 -13.41
CA ALA A 278 -33.19 -15.85 -14.72
C ALA A 278 -34.56 -16.20 -15.33
N GLN A 279 -35.22 -17.27 -14.87
CA GLN A 279 -36.42 -17.82 -15.51
C GLN A 279 -37.65 -16.91 -15.32
N VAL A 280 -38.52 -16.89 -16.34
CA VAL A 280 -39.73 -16.05 -16.36
C VAL A 280 -40.68 -16.36 -15.19
N ASN A 281 -40.82 -17.64 -14.85
CA ASN A 281 -41.74 -18.14 -13.83
C ASN A 281 -41.12 -18.27 -12.43
N PHE A 282 -39.90 -17.77 -12.22
CA PHE A 282 -39.27 -17.78 -10.91
C PHE A 282 -40.03 -16.86 -9.95
N ASN A 283 -40.30 -17.36 -8.74
CA ASN A 283 -41.00 -16.60 -7.71
C ASN A 283 -40.02 -15.74 -6.90
N ASP A 284 -40.02 -14.43 -7.14
CA ASP A 284 -39.23 -13.41 -6.45
C ASP A 284 -40.06 -12.54 -5.48
N SER A 285 -41.22 -13.02 -5.03
CA SER A 285 -42.12 -12.26 -4.12
C SER A 285 -41.40 -11.81 -2.85
N GLU A 286 -40.61 -12.71 -2.27
CA GLU A 286 -39.85 -12.53 -1.02
C GLU A 286 -38.54 -11.77 -1.21
N TRP A 287 -38.19 -11.37 -2.44
CA TRP A 287 -36.97 -10.61 -2.67
C TRP A 287 -37.15 -9.17 -2.19
N GLY A 288 -36.05 -8.61 -1.66
CA GLY A 288 -35.95 -7.20 -1.32
C GLY A 288 -36.08 -6.32 -2.56
N THR A 289 -36.12 -5.01 -2.34
CA THR A 289 -36.22 -4.03 -3.42
C THR A 289 -35.09 -3.04 -3.37
N ILE A 290 -34.68 -2.54 -4.53
CA ILE A 290 -33.65 -1.52 -4.69
C ILE A 290 -33.99 -0.58 -5.83
N GLU A 291 -33.58 0.69 -5.73
CA GLU A 291 -33.71 1.66 -6.81
C GLU A 291 -32.47 1.61 -7.72
N LEU A 292 -32.68 1.39 -9.02
CA LEU A 292 -31.63 1.44 -10.03
C LEU A 292 -31.95 2.50 -11.11
N PRO A 293 -30.96 3.26 -11.63
CA PRO A 293 -29.53 3.18 -11.33
C PRO A 293 -29.21 3.65 -9.90
N GLY A 294 -28.26 2.98 -9.23
CA GLY A 294 -27.98 3.20 -7.81
C GLY A 294 -26.84 2.32 -7.28
N ARG A 295 -26.53 2.47 -5.99
CA ARG A 295 -25.54 1.68 -5.26
C ARG A 295 -26.20 0.41 -4.70
N PHE A 296 -25.60 -0.76 -4.89
CA PHE A 296 -26.21 -2.06 -4.52
C PHE A 296 -25.41 -2.91 -3.53
N ASP A 297 -24.17 -2.53 -3.22
CA ASP A 297 -23.29 -3.18 -2.25
C ASP A 297 -23.60 -2.80 -0.80
N GLU A 298 -24.73 -2.11 -0.54
CA GLU A 298 -25.21 -1.77 0.81
C GLU A 298 -26.49 -2.57 1.12
N LEU A 299 -26.40 -3.49 2.07
CA LEU A 299 -27.56 -4.12 2.69
C LEU A 299 -27.66 -3.60 4.13
N GLY A 300 -28.86 -3.58 4.74
CA GLY A 300 -29.08 -2.95 6.05
C GLY A 300 -28.16 -3.38 7.22
N THR A 301 -27.32 -4.40 7.02
CA THR A 301 -26.27 -4.91 7.93
C THR A 301 -24.84 -4.63 7.44
N GLY A 302 -24.63 -3.62 6.59
CA GLY A 302 -23.31 -3.17 6.15
C GLY A 302 -23.02 -3.34 4.66
N VAL A 303 -21.77 -3.08 4.30
CA VAL A 303 -21.27 -3.17 2.92
C VAL A 303 -20.82 -4.61 2.64
N PHE A 304 -20.86 -5.06 1.38
CA PHE A 304 -20.35 -6.35 0.96
C PHE A 304 -19.71 -6.30 -0.44
N ASP A 305 -18.66 -7.09 -0.65
CA ASP A 305 -18.22 -7.48 -2.00
C ASP A 305 -18.89 -8.81 -2.34
N GLY A 306 -19.37 -9.01 -3.56
CA GLY A 306 -20.14 -10.22 -3.87
C GLY A 306 -20.98 -10.18 -5.14
N ALA A 307 -21.89 -11.15 -5.25
CA ALA A 307 -22.80 -11.29 -6.37
C ALA A 307 -24.26 -11.09 -5.94
N MET A 308 -25.01 -10.33 -6.72
CA MET A 308 -26.41 -9.99 -6.46
C MET A 308 -27.26 -10.09 -7.73
N TRP A 309 -28.46 -10.63 -7.59
CA TRP A 309 -29.46 -10.62 -8.65
C TRP A 309 -30.35 -9.41 -8.55
N PHE A 310 -30.76 -8.91 -9.72
CA PHE A 310 -31.77 -7.87 -9.92
C PHE A 310 -32.80 -8.39 -10.93
N ARG A 311 -34.08 -8.31 -10.62
CA ARG A 311 -35.19 -8.75 -11.49
C ARG A 311 -36.24 -7.65 -11.65
N LYS A 312 -36.77 -7.52 -12.87
CA LYS A 312 -37.86 -6.59 -13.20
C LYS A 312 -38.63 -7.10 -14.41
N THR A 313 -39.87 -6.65 -14.54
CA THR A 313 -40.68 -6.88 -15.73
C THR A 313 -40.80 -5.59 -16.55
N PHE A 314 -40.94 -5.75 -17.86
CA PHE A 314 -41.21 -4.66 -18.79
C PHE A 314 -42.22 -5.11 -19.83
N THR A 315 -42.95 -4.16 -20.43
CA THR A 315 -44.00 -4.47 -21.40
C THR A 315 -43.61 -3.91 -22.75
N ILE A 316 -43.78 -4.71 -23.81
CA ILE A 316 -43.62 -4.26 -25.19
C ILE A 316 -44.92 -4.52 -25.97
N GLU A 317 -45.23 -3.66 -26.93
CA GLU A 317 -46.39 -3.87 -27.80
C GLU A 317 -46.03 -4.77 -28.99
N ASN A 318 -44.89 -4.52 -29.62
CA ASN A 318 -44.44 -5.21 -30.83
C ASN A 318 -43.24 -6.12 -30.55
N ALA A 319 -43.46 -7.43 -30.55
CA ALA A 319 -42.42 -8.45 -30.38
C ALA A 319 -41.79 -8.94 -31.70
N ASP A 320 -42.19 -8.40 -32.85
CA ASP A 320 -41.63 -8.78 -34.17
C ASP A 320 -40.33 -8.01 -34.52
N LEU A 321 -39.92 -7.09 -33.62
CA LEU A 321 -38.73 -6.26 -33.75
C LEU A 321 -37.65 -6.69 -32.76
N ASP A 322 -36.40 -6.52 -33.17
CA ASP A 322 -35.29 -6.57 -32.23
C ASP A 322 -35.24 -5.27 -31.41
N TYR A 323 -34.83 -5.40 -30.16
CA TYR A 323 -34.62 -4.27 -29.25
C TYR A 323 -33.16 -4.22 -28.82
N VAL A 324 -32.75 -3.09 -28.27
CA VAL A 324 -31.42 -2.88 -27.70
C VAL A 324 -31.60 -2.42 -26.26
N LEU A 325 -30.98 -3.15 -25.34
CA LEU A 325 -30.79 -2.72 -23.96
C LEU A 325 -29.54 -1.87 -23.86
N GLN A 326 -29.71 -0.64 -23.43
CA GLN A 326 -28.63 0.28 -23.07
C GLN A 326 -28.63 0.44 -21.55
N THR A 327 -27.45 0.25 -20.96
CA THR A 327 -27.19 0.56 -19.54
C THR A 327 -25.94 1.42 -19.44
N GLY A 328 -25.88 2.28 -18.42
CA GLY A 328 -24.59 2.82 -17.98
C GLY A 328 -23.66 1.72 -17.46
N PRO A 329 -22.47 2.08 -16.98
CA PRO A 329 -21.58 1.10 -16.37
C PRO A 329 -22.25 0.37 -15.19
N ILE A 330 -22.12 -0.95 -15.19
CA ILE A 330 -22.44 -1.84 -14.06
C ILE A 330 -21.09 -2.21 -13.44
N ASN A 331 -20.89 -1.85 -12.16
CA ASN A 331 -19.58 -1.98 -11.51
C ASN A 331 -19.11 -3.44 -11.45
N ASP A 332 -17.83 -3.58 -11.78
CA ASP A 332 -17.08 -4.77 -12.14
C ASP A 332 -17.68 -5.63 -13.25
N MET A 333 -18.62 -6.51 -12.93
CA MET A 333 -19.07 -7.56 -13.84
C MET A 333 -20.57 -7.77 -13.81
N ASP A 334 -21.12 -8.27 -14.92
CA ASP A 334 -22.53 -8.60 -15.03
C ASP A 334 -22.82 -9.73 -16.01
N ALA A 335 -23.98 -10.37 -15.83
CA ALA A 335 -24.63 -11.19 -16.83
C ALA A 335 -26.10 -10.80 -16.90
N THR A 336 -26.57 -10.44 -18.10
CA THR A 336 -27.92 -9.96 -18.33
C THR A 336 -28.74 -10.99 -19.12
N PHE A 337 -29.98 -11.21 -18.67
CA PHE A 337 -30.90 -12.20 -19.18
C PHE A 337 -32.25 -11.56 -19.52
N VAL A 338 -32.85 -11.97 -20.63
CA VAL A 338 -34.23 -11.65 -21.00
C VAL A 338 -34.99 -12.94 -21.22
N ASN A 339 -36.14 -13.07 -20.55
CA ASN A 339 -36.99 -14.26 -20.56
C ASN A 339 -36.22 -15.58 -20.38
N GLY A 340 -35.28 -15.61 -19.42
CA GLY A 340 -34.49 -16.80 -19.09
C GLY A 340 -33.26 -17.05 -19.96
N GLN A 341 -33.01 -16.25 -21.00
CA GLN A 341 -31.87 -16.43 -21.91
C GLN A 341 -30.84 -15.31 -21.73
N LYS A 342 -29.54 -15.65 -21.61
CA LYS A 342 -28.45 -14.67 -21.49
C LYS A 342 -28.31 -13.90 -22.81
N ILE A 343 -28.39 -12.59 -22.76
CA ILE A 343 -28.24 -11.70 -23.93
C ILE A 343 -26.89 -10.97 -23.95
N GLY A 344 -26.17 -10.92 -22.83
CA GLY A 344 -24.88 -10.27 -22.74
C GLY A 344 -24.39 -10.10 -21.32
N GLY A 345 -23.43 -9.18 -21.15
CA GLY A 345 -22.73 -8.87 -19.91
C GLY A 345 -21.21 -8.92 -20.11
N LEU A 346 -20.46 -8.39 -19.13
CA LEU A 346 -19.00 -8.42 -19.14
C LEU A 346 -18.48 -9.11 -17.87
N ALA A 347 -17.49 -9.98 -18.04
CA ALA A 347 -16.84 -10.71 -16.95
C ALA A 347 -15.31 -10.54 -17.06
N GLY A 348 -14.65 -10.39 -15.91
CA GLY A 348 -13.22 -10.11 -15.82
C GLY A 348 -12.91 -8.68 -15.35
N GLU A 349 -11.64 -8.30 -15.50
CA GLU A 349 -11.14 -7.03 -14.95
C GLU A 349 -11.33 -5.84 -15.91
N ASN A 350 -11.35 -4.62 -15.35
CA ASN A 350 -11.37 -3.34 -16.09
C ASN A 350 -12.67 -2.97 -16.83
N PHE A 351 -13.79 -3.63 -16.55
CA PHE A 351 -15.11 -3.30 -17.16
C PHE A 351 -15.99 -2.36 -16.32
N TRP A 352 -15.53 -1.95 -15.14
CA TRP A 352 -16.24 -1.10 -14.17
C TRP A 352 -16.67 0.28 -14.68
N LYS A 353 -16.12 0.74 -15.82
CA LYS A 353 -16.47 2.02 -16.48
C LYS A 353 -17.13 1.85 -17.85
N THR A 354 -17.36 0.62 -18.28
CA THR A 354 -17.82 0.33 -19.64
C THR A 354 -19.35 0.34 -19.67
N PRO A 355 -20.02 1.22 -20.42
CA PRO A 355 -21.46 1.09 -20.60
C PRO A 355 -21.81 -0.22 -21.33
N ARG A 356 -23.01 -0.76 -21.14
CA ARG A 356 -23.46 -1.96 -21.88
C ARG A 356 -24.46 -1.57 -22.95
N GLU A 357 -24.28 -2.17 -24.13
CA GLU A 357 -25.25 -2.16 -25.21
C GLU A 357 -25.45 -3.60 -25.67
N MET A 358 -26.67 -4.13 -25.53
CA MET A 358 -26.96 -5.54 -25.77
C MET A 358 -28.19 -5.69 -26.66
N LEU A 359 -28.05 -6.44 -27.75
CA LEU A 359 -29.19 -6.80 -28.59
C LEU A 359 -30.12 -7.76 -27.83
N ILE A 360 -31.41 -7.47 -27.86
CA ILE A 360 -32.49 -8.37 -27.45
C ILE A 360 -33.15 -8.89 -28.73
N PRO A 361 -32.83 -10.12 -29.16
CA PRO A 361 -33.44 -10.69 -30.35
C PRO A 361 -34.94 -10.84 -30.16
N LYS A 362 -35.73 -10.52 -31.18
CA LYS A 362 -37.18 -10.71 -31.21
C LYS A 362 -37.63 -12.13 -30.85
N SER A 363 -36.79 -13.13 -31.14
CA SER A 363 -37.05 -14.53 -30.80
C SER A 363 -37.13 -14.80 -29.29
N LEU A 364 -36.64 -13.88 -28.46
CA LEU A 364 -36.72 -13.97 -27.00
C LEU A 364 -37.92 -13.21 -26.43
N LEU A 365 -38.61 -12.41 -27.24
CA LEU A 365 -39.62 -11.47 -26.78
C LEU A 365 -41.03 -12.00 -27.04
N VAL A 366 -41.95 -11.60 -26.16
CA VAL A 366 -43.39 -11.79 -26.35
C VAL A 366 -44.11 -10.45 -26.29
N SER A 367 -45.20 -10.31 -27.04
CA SER A 367 -46.06 -9.13 -26.90
C SER A 367 -46.69 -9.15 -25.50
N GLY A 368 -46.68 -8.01 -24.82
CA GLY A 368 -47.03 -7.92 -23.40
C GLY A 368 -45.81 -7.99 -22.49
N THR A 369 -45.95 -8.67 -21.36
CA THR A 369 -44.96 -8.67 -20.27
C THR A 369 -43.79 -9.61 -20.54
N ASN A 370 -42.59 -9.06 -20.37
CA ASN A 370 -41.31 -9.75 -20.46
C ASN A 370 -40.55 -9.58 -19.13
N THR A 371 -39.63 -10.49 -18.85
CA THR A 371 -38.75 -10.45 -17.66
C THR A 371 -37.33 -10.11 -18.08
N ILE A 372 -36.72 -9.18 -17.35
CA ILE A 372 -35.28 -8.91 -17.39
C ILE A 372 -34.67 -9.25 -16.03
N ALA A 373 -33.54 -9.95 -16.06
CA ALA A 373 -32.76 -10.28 -14.88
C ALA A 373 -31.29 -9.93 -15.12
N ILE A 374 -30.65 -9.28 -14.16
CA ILE A 374 -29.23 -8.92 -14.19
C ILE A 374 -28.57 -9.52 -12.97
N ARG A 375 -27.51 -10.31 -13.17
CA ARG A 375 -26.62 -10.73 -12.09
C ARG A 375 -25.40 -9.83 -12.12
N ALA A 376 -25.22 -8.95 -11.14
CA ALA A 376 -24.01 -8.14 -11.01
C ALA A 376 -23.06 -8.77 -9.98
N ILE A 377 -21.76 -8.62 -10.20
CA ILE A 377 -20.71 -9.06 -9.28
C ILE A 377 -19.79 -7.86 -9.04
N ASP A 378 -19.70 -7.43 -7.78
CA ASP A 378 -18.78 -6.39 -7.30
C ASP A 378 -17.63 -7.07 -6.56
N ARG A 379 -16.39 -6.93 -7.03
CA ARG A 379 -15.24 -7.57 -6.38
C ARG A 379 -14.66 -6.72 -5.28
N ARG A 380 -14.63 -5.40 -5.48
CA ARG A 380 -14.10 -4.39 -4.56
C ARG A 380 -14.70 -3.03 -4.84
N GLY A 381 -14.80 -2.21 -3.81
CA GLY A 381 -15.07 -0.78 -3.96
C GLY A 381 -16.55 -0.45 -3.80
N LYS A 382 -17.17 0.17 -4.80
CA LYS A 382 -18.58 0.58 -4.73
C LYS A 382 -19.37 -0.05 -5.87
N GLY A 383 -20.14 -1.10 -5.57
CA GLY A 383 -21.10 -1.73 -6.46
C GLY A 383 -22.17 -0.74 -6.91
N THR A 384 -22.13 -0.31 -8.17
CA THR A 384 -23.07 0.68 -8.71
C THR A 384 -23.58 0.35 -10.11
N PHE A 385 -24.80 0.81 -10.40
CA PHE A 385 -25.33 1.04 -11.75
C PHE A 385 -25.31 2.55 -12.00
N SER A 386 -24.59 3.01 -13.03
CA SER A 386 -24.23 4.44 -13.17
C SER A 386 -24.93 5.24 -14.28
N GLY A 387 -25.87 4.66 -15.04
CA GLY A 387 -26.43 5.41 -16.16
C GLY A 387 -27.54 4.70 -16.89
N PRO A 388 -28.15 5.37 -17.89
CA PRO A 388 -29.54 5.19 -18.23
C PRO A 388 -29.85 3.73 -18.50
N MET A 389 -30.94 3.22 -17.92
CA MET A 389 -31.37 1.84 -18.16
C MET A 389 -32.59 1.85 -19.07
N ILE A 390 -32.34 1.67 -20.38
CA ILE A 390 -33.31 1.90 -21.44
C ILE A 390 -33.33 0.71 -22.39
N ILE A 391 -34.52 0.26 -22.76
CA ILE A 391 -34.76 -0.67 -23.85
C ILE A 391 -35.38 0.11 -25.01
N SER A 392 -34.80 0.04 -26.21
CA SER A 392 -35.32 0.75 -27.39
C SER A 392 -35.28 -0.09 -28.66
N ASN A 393 -36.02 0.31 -29.71
CA ASN A 393 -35.97 -0.35 -31.01
C ASN A 393 -35.72 0.64 -32.16
N GLY A 394 -35.48 0.11 -33.37
CA GLY A 394 -35.25 0.91 -34.56
C GLY A 394 -36.47 1.67 -35.10
N LYS A 395 -37.63 1.61 -34.43
CA LYS A 395 -38.85 2.35 -34.76
C LYS A 395 -39.12 3.53 -33.82
N GLY A 396 -38.28 3.73 -32.80
CA GLY A 396 -38.38 4.83 -31.84
C GLY A 396 -39.13 4.47 -30.56
N ASP A 397 -39.58 3.22 -30.39
CA ASP A 397 -40.14 2.80 -29.11
C ASP A 397 -39.02 2.78 -28.07
N THR A 398 -39.29 3.39 -26.90
CA THR A 398 -38.33 3.53 -25.81
C THR A 398 -39.01 3.22 -24.49
N ILE A 399 -38.41 2.32 -23.72
CA ILE A 399 -38.91 1.83 -22.44
C ILE A 399 -37.83 2.05 -21.40
N SER A 400 -38.11 2.89 -20.41
CA SER A 400 -37.25 2.98 -19.22
C SER A 400 -37.51 1.78 -18.31
N ILE A 401 -36.44 1.15 -17.85
CA ILE A 401 -36.47 0.11 -16.82
C ILE A 401 -35.88 0.62 -15.49
N GLU A 402 -35.65 1.92 -15.36
CA GLU A 402 -35.21 2.58 -14.12
C GLU A 402 -36.30 2.53 -13.02
N GLY A 403 -35.90 2.83 -11.79
CA GLY A 403 -36.74 2.81 -10.60
C GLY A 403 -36.58 1.52 -9.80
N THR A 404 -37.67 1.03 -9.20
CA THR A 404 -37.62 -0.14 -8.31
C THR A 404 -37.34 -1.45 -9.06
N TRP A 405 -36.41 -2.25 -8.54
CA TRP A 405 -36.08 -3.61 -8.95
C TRP A 405 -36.21 -4.55 -7.76
N LYS A 406 -36.56 -5.82 -8.01
CA LYS A 406 -36.39 -6.90 -7.03
C LYS A 406 -34.93 -7.29 -6.95
N CYS A 407 -34.42 -7.60 -5.77
CA CYS A 407 -33.01 -7.96 -5.61
C CYS A 407 -32.73 -9.00 -4.52
N LYS A 408 -31.65 -9.78 -4.72
CA LYS A 408 -31.22 -10.82 -3.78
C LYS A 408 -29.70 -11.01 -3.81
N LEU A 409 -29.07 -10.93 -2.64
CA LEU A 409 -27.68 -11.32 -2.42
C LEU A 409 -27.54 -12.83 -2.56
N ILE A 410 -26.59 -13.28 -3.38
CA ILE A 410 -26.39 -14.72 -3.67
C ILE A 410 -24.96 -15.20 -3.44
N ALA A 411 -23.99 -14.30 -3.33
CA ALA A 411 -22.66 -14.66 -2.89
C ALA A 411 -21.95 -13.48 -2.25
N GLU A 412 -21.05 -13.75 -1.32
CA GLU A 412 -20.13 -12.77 -0.76
C GLU A 412 -18.68 -13.19 -0.99
N ILE A 413 -17.86 -12.22 -1.35
CA ILE A 413 -16.42 -12.34 -1.45
C ILE A 413 -15.86 -11.94 -0.09
N PHE A 414 -15.13 -12.85 0.54
CA PHE A 414 -14.43 -12.56 1.76
C PHE A 414 -13.05 -13.21 1.70
N MET A 415 -12.02 -12.37 1.83
CA MET A 415 -10.63 -12.74 1.52
C MET A 415 -10.54 -13.29 0.08
N ASP A 416 -9.96 -14.49 -0.10
CA ASP A 416 -9.76 -15.11 -1.42
C ASP A 416 -10.82 -16.16 -1.77
N ASN A 417 -11.96 -16.15 -1.07
CA ASN A 417 -13.06 -17.09 -1.28
C ASN A 417 -14.38 -16.38 -1.61
N ILE A 418 -15.20 -17.07 -2.39
CA ILE A 418 -16.57 -16.71 -2.69
C ILE A 418 -17.49 -17.67 -1.95
N TYR A 419 -18.29 -17.16 -1.03
CA TYR A 419 -19.28 -17.93 -0.27
C TYR A 419 -20.63 -17.81 -0.94
N VAL A 420 -21.19 -18.94 -1.38
CA VAL A 420 -22.42 -18.98 -2.20
C VAL A 420 -23.63 -19.26 -1.32
N TYR A 421 -24.64 -18.42 -1.43
CA TYR A 421 -25.88 -18.50 -0.69
C TYR A 421 -27.00 -19.14 -1.50
N LYS A 422 -28.01 -19.63 -0.79
CA LYS A 422 -29.23 -20.09 -1.42
C LYS A 422 -30.15 -18.89 -1.68
N LEU A 423 -31.01 -19.00 -2.70
CA LEU A 423 -31.96 -17.93 -3.03
C LEU A 423 -32.98 -17.65 -1.91
N ASP A 424 -33.14 -18.58 -0.96
CA ASP A 424 -34.00 -18.48 0.23
C ASP A 424 -33.23 -18.13 1.52
N THR A 425 -31.93 -17.83 1.46
CA THR A 425 -31.13 -17.48 2.65
C THR A 425 -31.70 -16.25 3.39
N ASP A 426 -31.83 -16.37 4.72
CA ASP A 426 -32.10 -15.26 5.64
C ASP A 426 -30.78 -14.63 6.10
N PHE A 427 -30.72 -13.30 6.03
CA PHE A 427 -29.55 -12.49 6.40
C PHE A 427 -29.74 -11.72 7.72
N SER A 428 -30.82 -12.00 8.47
CA SER A 428 -31.11 -11.35 9.76
C SER A 428 -30.01 -11.52 10.81
N GLU A 429 -29.28 -12.64 10.77
CA GLU A 429 -28.14 -12.96 11.65
C GLU A 429 -26.77 -12.70 11.00
N ARG A 430 -26.72 -12.12 9.79
CA ARG A 430 -25.46 -11.84 9.10
C ARG A 430 -24.62 -10.83 9.92
N PRO A 431 -23.37 -11.16 10.29
CA PRO A 431 -22.49 -10.22 10.99
C PRO A 431 -21.99 -9.12 10.04
N ASP A 432 -21.64 -7.96 10.60
CA ASP A 432 -20.88 -6.94 9.87
C ASP A 432 -19.54 -7.55 9.42
N LEU A 433 -19.37 -7.69 8.11
CA LEU A 433 -18.08 -8.06 7.54
C LEU A 433 -17.21 -6.81 7.46
N ILE A 434 -16.10 -6.79 8.18
CA ILE A 434 -15.08 -5.75 7.99
C ILE A 434 -14.37 -6.05 6.68
N GLU A 435 -14.40 -5.10 5.77
CA GLU A 435 -13.59 -5.15 4.55
C GLU A 435 -12.11 -5.15 4.96
N PHE A 436 -11.46 -6.31 4.90
CA PHE A 436 -10.04 -6.45 5.22
C PHE A 436 -9.21 -5.94 4.04
N HIS A 437 -8.81 -4.67 4.08
CA HIS A 437 -8.08 -4.01 3.01
C HIS A 437 -6.75 -3.40 3.52
N PRO A 438 -5.73 -3.21 2.67
CA PRO A 438 -4.37 -2.80 3.09
C PRO A 438 -4.28 -1.37 3.63
N ASN A 439 -5.38 -0.60 3.59
CA ASN A 439 -5.44 0.77 4.13
C ASN A 439 -5.98 0.84 5.57
N LEU A 440 -6.37 -0.29 6.15
CA LEU A 440 -6.71 -0.32 7.55
C LEU A 440 -5.47 0.01 8.39
N PRO A 441 -5.60 0.82 9.47
CA PRO A 441 -4.47 1.19 10.33
C PRO A 441 -3.66 -0.03 10.81
N THR A 442 -2.35 0.13 11.00
CA THR A 442 -1.41 -0.88 11.51
C THR A 442 -1.22 -2.18 10.71
N LEU A 443 -2.10 -2.53 9.76
CA LEU A 443 -2.07 -3.85 9.11
C LEU A 443 -0.78 -4.14 8.34
N LEU A 444 -0.26 -3.16 7.62
CA LEU A 444 0.96 -3.30 6.83
C LEU A 444 2.21 -3.18 7.71
N TYR A 445 2.17 -2.35 8.75
CA TYR A 445 3.22 -2.35 9.76
C TYR A 445 3.40 -3.76 10.34
N ASN A 446 2.30 -4.33 10.84
CA ASN A 446 2.30 -5.63 11.50
C ASN A 446 2.82 -6.76 10.60
N GLY A 447 2.40 -6.75 9.34
CA GLY A 447 2.65 -7.82 8.40
C GLY A 447 3.91 -7.69 7.55
N MET A 448 4.36 -6.45 7.29
CA MET A 448 5.39 -6.16 6.28
C MET A 448 6.56 -5.31 6.80
N ILE A 449 6.48 -4.74 8.00
CA ILE A 449 7.56 -3.94 8.62
C ILE A 449 8.04 -4.56 9.94
N ASN A 450 7.13 -4.92 10.84
CA ASN A 450 7.44 -5.58 12.11
C ASN A 450 8.38 -6.79 11.97
N PRO A 451 8.17 -7.72 11.04
CA PRO A 451 9.09 -8.85 10.86
C PRO A 451 10.49 -8.46 10.34
N LEU A 452 10.71 -7.20 9.94
CA LEU A 452 12.02 -6.71 9.51
C LEU A 452 12.83 -6.07 10.64
N VAL A 453 12.21 -5.79 11.79
CA VAL A 453 12.76 -4.96 12.88
C VAL A 453 14.09 -5.48 13.43
N ASP A 454 14.25 -6.81 13.46
CA ASP A 454 15.49 -7.44 13.96
C ASP A 454 16.63 -7.48 12.92
N TYR A 455 16.35 -7.14 11.66
CA TYR A 455 17.38 -7.06 10.62
C TYR A 455 18.05 -5.69 10.63
N LYS A 456 19.38 -5.66 10.75
CA LYS A 456 20.14 -4.41 10.75
C LYS A 456 20.11 -3.75 9.37
N ILE A 457 19.76 -2.48 9.36
CA ILE A 457 19.74 -1.60 8.18
C ILE A 457 20.59 -0.37 8.45
N LYS A 458 21.20 0.17 7.39
CA LYS A 458 21.87 1.47 7.40
C LYS A 458 20.88 2.62 7.48
N GLY A 459 19.74 2.51 6.79
CA GLY A 459 18.71 3.54 6.73
C GLY A 459 17.49 3.13 5.90
N ALA A 460 16.55 4.06 5.74
CA ALA A 460 15.33 3.84 4.99
C ALA A 460 15.10 4.92 3.92
N ILE A 461 14.52 4.51 2.78
CA ILE A 461 13.99 5.38 1.75
C ILE A 461 12.46 5.19 1.62
N TRP A 462 11.73 6.30 1.52
CA TRP A 462 10.28 6.31 1.55
C TRP A 462 9.66 7.15 0.41
N TYR A 463 8.73 6.57 -0.33
CA TYR A 463 7.97 7.30 -1.36
C TYR A 463 6.47 7.03 -1.23
N GLN A 464 5.80 7.92 -0.52
CA GLN A 464 4.35 7.89 -0.29
C GLN A 464 3.83 9.27 0.08
N GLY A 465 2.54 9.47 -0.15
CA GLY A 465 1.79 10.62 0.34
C GLY A 465 0.51 10.84 -0.46
N GLU A 466 0.48 10.37 -1.71
CA GLU A 466 -0.61 10.62 -2.65
C GLU A 466 -1.97 10.12 -2.14
N SER A 467 -2.00 9.01 -1.37
CA SER A 467 -3.21 8.48 -0.74
C SER A 467 -3.66 9.24 0.53
N ASN A 468 -2.86 10.17 1.04
CA ASN A 468 -3.19 11.01 2.20
C ASN A 468 -3.44 12.48 1.82
N VAL A 469 -3.48 12.84 0.53
CA VAL A 469 -3.59 14.24 0.04
C VAL A 469 -4.83 14.97 0.58
N ASP A 470 -5.95 14.29 0.77
CA ASP A 470 -7.18 14.84 1.36
C ASP A 470 -7.13 14.98 2.89
N ARG A 471 -6.10 14.43 3.55
CA ARG A 471 -5.91 14.42 5.00
C ARG A 471 -4.55 14.98 5.41
N TYR A 472 -4.09 16.00 4.69
CA TYR A 472 -2.76 16.61 4.90
C TYR A 472 -2.52 17.10 6.34
N GLU A 473 -3.53 17.63 7.04
CA GLU A 473 -3.40 18.04 8.45
C GLU A 473 -3.12 16.87 9.38
N GLN A 474 -3.79 15.73 9.15
CA GLN A 474 -3.51 14.50 9.88
C GLN A 474 -2.11 13.98 9.53
N TYR A 475 -1.74 14.03 8.24
CA TYR A 475 -0.44 13.60 7.73
C TYR A 475 0.72 14.37 8.36
N LYS A 476 0.56 15.69 8.57
CA LYS A 476 1.54 16.57 9.20
C LYS A 476 1.98 16.10 10.59
N ARG A 477 1.10 15.42 11.34
CA ARG A 477 1.42 14.79 12.63
C ARG A 477 1.82 13.32 12.48
N LEU A 478 1.12 12.59 11.60
CA LEU A 478 1.30 11.16 11.40
C LEU A 478 2.68 10.79 10.84
N PHE A 479 3.15 11.47 9.80
CA PHE A 479 4.36 11.03 9.10
C PHE A 479 5.63 11.16 9.95
N PRO A 480 5.90 12.28 10.66
CA PRO A 480 7.01 12.34 11.62
C PRO A 480 6.88 11.31 12.74
N ALA A 481 5.66 11.04 13.21
CA ALA A 481 5.40 10.02 14.23
C ALA A 481 5.72 8.60 13.72
N MET A 482 5.42 8.28 12.47
CA MET A 482 5.77 6.99 11.84
C MET A 482 7.29 6.81 11.74
N ILE A 483 8.03 7.85 11.32
CA ILE A 483 9.50 7.82 11.27
C ILE A 483 10.08 7.50 12.65
N GLN A 484 9.60 8.20 13.68
CA GLN A 484 10.06 7.97 15.05
C GLN A 484 9.67 6.58 15.56
N ASP A 485 8.48 6.08 15.19
CA ASP A 485 8.03 4.73 15.55
C ASP A 485 8.99 3.68 15.00
N TRP A 486 9.32 3.73 13.70
CA TRP A 486 10.23 2.77 13.10
C TRP A 486 11.61 2.81 13.76
N ARG A 487 12.16 4.00 14.01
CA ARG A 487 13.44 4.15 14.72
C ARG A 487 13.40 3.56 16.13
N ASN A 488 12.30 3.78 16.86
CA ASN A 488 12.10 3.21 18.19
C ASN A 488 12.04 1.68 18.14
N LYS A 489 11.37 1.10 17.13
CA LYS A 489 11.22 -0.35 16.97
C LYS A 489 12.57 -1.01 16.66
N TRP A 490 13.36 -0.43 15.78
CA TRP A 490 14.75 -0.86 15.49
C TRP A 490 15.75 -0.52 16.60
N ASN A 491 15.34 0.31 17.58
CA ASN A 491 16.22 0.91 18.58
C ASN A 491 17.46 1.57 17.94
N CYS A 492 17.24 2.33 16.87
CA CYS A 492 18.29 2.98 16.08
C CYS A 492 17.75 4.25 15.41
N ASP A 493 18.45 5.37 15.58
CA ASP A 493 18.12 6.64 14.91
C ASP A 493 18.74 6.70 13.51
N PHE A 494 18.35 5.75 12.66
CA PHE A 494 18.90 5.64 11.30
C PHE A 494 18.41 6.77 10.37
N PRO A 495 19.18 7.10 9.31
CA PRO A 495 18.78 8.05 8.28
C PRO A 495 17.48 7.64 7.59
N PHE A 496 16.57 8.61 7.46
CA PHE A 496 15.27 8.41 6.80
C PHE A 496 15.08 9.42 5.68
N TYR A 497 15.24 8.97 4.43
CA TYR A 497 15.12 9.82 3.26
C TYR A 497 13.79 9.59 2.55
N TYR A 498 13.11 10.66 2.16
CA TYR A 498 11.80 10.54 1.53
C TYR A 498 11.64 11.47 0.34
N VAL A 499 10.62 11.17 -0.47
CA VAL A 499 10.33 11.91 -1.68
C VAL A 499 9.08 12.76 -1.47
N GLN A 500 9.21 14.06 -1.68
CA GLN A 500 8.06 14.96 -1.73
C GLN A 500 7.18 14.57 -2.93
N ILE A 501 5.86 14.46 -2.73
CA ILE A 501 4.96 13.97 -3.77
C ILE A 501 5.03 14.85 -5.02
N ALA A 502 4.93 14.20 -6.18
CA ALA A 502 5.02 14.88 -7.46
C ALA A 502 3.78 15.75 -7.73
N PRO A 503 3.93 16.85 -8.50
CA PRO A 503 2.79 17.54 -9.08
C PRO A 503 1.88 16.58 -9.86
N TYR A 504 0.59 16.66 -9.58
CA TYR A 504 -0.45 15.88 -10.25
C TYR A 504 -1.78 16.62 -10.15
N ASN A 505 -2.58 16.59 -11.21
CA ASN A 505 -3.86 17.28 -11.27
C ASN A 505 -4.94 16.47 -10.51
N TYR A 506 -4.96 16.62 -9.18
CA TYR A 506 -5.99 16.04 -8.33
C TYR A 506 -7.36 16.72 -8.55
N ARG A 507 -8.43 15.95 -8.33
CA ARG A 507 -9.81 16.44 -8.33
C ARG A 507 -10.07 17.40 -7.15
N GLU A 508 -11.20 18.10 -7.18
CA GLU A 508 -11.62 19.01 -6.10
C GLU A 508 -11.58 18.33 -4.71
N GLY A 509 -11.18 19.10 -3.70
CA GLY A 509 -11.03 18.63 -2.31
C GLY A 509 -9.71 17.92 -1.99
N ARG A 510 -8.77 17.83 -2.95
CA ARG A 510 -7.45 17.23 -2.75
C ARG A 510 -6.35 18.25 -3.04
N PHE A 511 -5.60 18.62 -2.00
CA PHE A 511 -4.65 19.73 -2.03
C PHE A 511 -3.22 19.22 -1.84
N SER A 512 -2.56 18.83 -2.94
CA SER A 512 -1.23 18.23 -2.86
C SER A 512 -0.16 19.21 -2.38
N TYR A 513 -0.35 20.52 -2.58
CA TYR A 513 0.54 21.55 -2.07
C TYR A 513 0.59 21.59 -0.54
N GLU A 514 -0.53 21.35 0.15
CA GLU A 514 -0.58 21.24 1.60
C GLU A 514 0.17 19.98 2.09
N LEU A 515 0.00 18.86 1.38
CA LEU A 515 0.74 17.64 1.71
C LEU A 515 2.25 17.80 1.45
N ARG A 516 2.64 18.47 0.35
CA ARG A 516 4.05 18.80 0.08
C ARG A 516 4.64 19.66 1.18
N GLU A 517 3.88 20.61 1.72
CA GLU A 517 4.29 21.40 2.87
C GLU A 517 4.40 20.56 4.14
N ALA A 518 3.45 19.65 4.40
CA ALA A 518 3.55 18.70 5.51
C ALA A 518 4.83 17.83 5.40
N GLN A 519 5.19 17.40 4.18
CA GLN A 519 6.44 16.70 3.90
C GLN A 519 7.67 17.59 4.09
N ARG A 520 7.63 18.88 3.71
CA ARG A 520 8.74 19.82 4.01
C ARG A 520 8.92 20.00 5.51
N LEU A 521 7.83 20.18 6.25
CA LEU A 521 7.87 20.37 7.70
C LEU A 521 8.35 19.11 8.45
N ALA A 522 8.21 17.92 7.86
CA ALA A 522 8.76 16.70 8.41
C ALA A 522 10.31 16.69 8.47
N LEU A 523 11.00 17.59 7.73
CA LEU A 523 12.46 17.79 7.84
C LEU A 523 12.90 18.28 9.22
N LYS A 524 11.97 18.75 10.07
CA LYS A 524 12.26 19.07 11.47
C LYS A 524 12.64 17.81 12.29
N ALA A 525 12.27 16.61 11.83
CA ALA A 525 12.73 15.37 12.42
C ALA A 525 14.23 15.15 12.12
N PRO A 526 15.05 14.77 13.12
CA PRO A 526 16.49 14.61 12.93
C PRO A 526 16.81 13.49 11.94
N ASN A 527 18.01 13.52 11.34
CA ASN A 527 18.49 12.48 10.42
C ASN A 527 17.51 12.19 9.26
N THR A 528 16.84 13.24 8.76
CA THR A 528 15.94 13.15 7.62
C THR A 528 16.48 13.95 6.43
N GLY A 529 15.98 13.62 5.24
CA GLY A 529 16.28 14.33 4.01
C GLY A 529 15.15 14.14 3.01
N MET A 530 14.88 15.17 2.21
CA MET A 530 13.73 15.19 1.30
C MET A 530 14.18 15.46 -0.13
N VAL A 531 13.73 14.62 -1.05
CA VAL A 531 13.85 14.83 -2.49
C VAL A 531 12.65 15.62 -2.99
N VAL A 532 12.90 16.80 -3.55
CA VAL A 532 11.86 17.61 -4.24
C VAL A 532 11.69 17.10 -5.67
N THR A 533 10.45 17.06 -6.15
CA THR A 533 10.08 16.48 -7.46
C THR A 533 9.31 17.43 -8.39
N LEU A 534 9.21 18.71 -8.02
CA LEU A 534 8.47 19.73 -8.80
C LEU A 534 8.95 19.91 -10.26
N ASP A 535 10.18 19.50 -10.57
CA ASP A 535 10.83 19.60 -11.90
C ASP A 535 10.83 18.27 -12.68
N ILE A 536 10.59 17.15 -11.99
CA ILE A 536 10.63 15.78 -12.56
C ILE A 536 9.29 15.04 -12.42
N GLY A 537 8.25 15.72 -11.96
CA GLY A 537 6.88 15.22 -11.89
C GLY A 537 6.13 15.23 -13.23
N ASN A 538 4.85 14.87 -13.18
CA ASN A 538 3.97 14.92 -14.35
C ASN A 538 2.53 15.26 -13.92
N PRO A 539 2.03 16.46 -14.23
CA PRO A 539 0.67 16.88 -13.86
C PRO A 539 -0.45 15.97 -14.36
N THR A 540 -0.22 15.18 -15.42
CA THR A 540 -1.23 14.27 -16.00
C THR A 540 -1.00 12.80 -15.65
N ASN A 541 0.12 12.48 -15.00
CA ASN A 541 0.42 11.12 -14.54
C ASN A 541 0.99 11.12 -13.12
N ILE A 542 0.23 10.54 -12.19
CA ILE A 542 0.58 10.39 -10.78
C ILE A 542 1.81 9.49 -10.55
N HIS A 543 2.24 8.74 -11.57
CA HIS A 543 3.46 7.93 -11.62
C HIS A 543 4.47 8.51 -12.64
N PRO A 544 5.21 9.59 -12.30
CA PRO A 544 6.17 10.19 -13.21
C PRO A 544 7.27 9.21 -13.64
N ALA A 545 7.65 9.28 -14.91
CA ALA A 545 8.60 8.34 -15.54
C ALA A 545 10.06 8.49 -15.10
N LYS A 546 10.43 9.67 -14.56
CA LYS A 546 11.80 10.05 -14.17
C LYS A 546 12.22 9.46 -12.82
N LYS A 547 12.15 8.12 -12.69
CA LYS A 547 12.51 7.40 -11.45
C LYS A 547 14.02 7.34 -11.20
N GLN A 548 14.81 7.45 -12.26
CA GLN A 548 16.27 7.50 -12.14
C GLN A 548 16.70 8.73 -11.35
N GLU A 549 16.16 9.89 -11.68
CA GLU A 549 16.45 11.16 -11.01
C GLU A 549 16.02 11.14 -9.54
N VAL A 550 14.88 10.48 -9.23
CA VAL A 550 14.44 10.29 -7.84
C VAL A 550 15.42 9.41 -7.06
N GLY A 551 15.77 8.24 -7.60
CA GLY A 551 16.73 7.32 -6.96
C GLY A 551 18.11 7.95 -6.79
N ASP A 552 18.58 8.68 -7.80
CA ASP A 552 19.84 9.40 -7.76
C ASP A 552 19.83 10.48 -6.68
N ARG A 553 18.77 11.29 -6.54
CA ARG A 553 18.66 12.32 -5.50
C ARG A 553 18.64 11.70 -4.09
N LEU A 554 17.92 10.59 -3.90
CA LEU A 554 17.93 9.85 -2.63
C LEU A 554 19.34 9.32 -2.29
N ALA A 555 20.05 8.77 -3.27
CA ALA A 555 21.42 8.29 -3.06
C ALA A 555 22.39 9.45 -2.81
N GLY A 556 22.15 10.62 -3.41
CA GLY A 556 22.89 11.85 -3.11
C GLY A 556 22.79 12.24 -1.63
N LEU A 557 21.57 12.23 -1.07
CA LEU A 557 21.35 12.47 0.37
C LEU A 557 22.17 11.50 1.23
N ALA A 558 22.08 10.20 0.94
CA ALA A 558 22.85 9.19 1.67
C ALA A 558 24.36 9.40 1.54
N LEU A 559 24.87 9.60 0.33
CA LEU A 559 26.29 9.82 0.07
C LEU A 559 26.85 11.02 0.84
N ALA A 560 26.09 12.12 0.91
CA ALA A 560 26.54 13.31 1.61
C ALA A 560 26.49 13.17 3.13
N ASN A 561 25.35 12.71 3.64
CA ASN A 561 25.08 12.73 5.08
C ASN A 561 25.72 11.54 5.81
N ASP A 562 25.86 10.39 5.13
CA ASP A 562 26.24 9.12 5.79
C ASP A 562 27.58 8.56 5.35
N TYR A 563 28.11 9.03 4.22
CA TYR A 563 29.38 8.56 3.62
C TYR A 563 30.38 9.67 3.33
N GLY A 564 30.14 10.87 3.88
CA GLY A 564 31.10 11.99 3.86
C GLY A 564 31.43 12.53 2.47
N ARG A 565 30.56 12.34 1.47
CA ARG A 565 30.75 12.93 0.14
C ARG A 565 30.34 14.40 0.14
N ASN A 566 31.18 15.27 -0.40
CA ASN A 566 30.84 16.69 -0.52
C ASN A 566 29.91 16.92 -1.72
N LEU A 567 28.59 16.86 -1.50
CA LEU A 567 27.57 17.01 -2.54
C LEU A 567 26.49 18.00 -2.09
N VAL A 568 25.97 18.79 -3.03
CA VAL A 568 24.72 19.55 -2.84
C VAL A 568 23.55 18.58 -3.06
N THR A 569 22.74 18.37 -2.03
CA THR A 569 21.73 17.30 -1.99
C THR A 569 20.28 17.79 -1.93
N SER A 570 20.07 19.08 -1.70
CA SER A 570 18.76 19.70 -1.72
C SER A 570 18.79 20.99 -2.53
N GLY A 571 17.63 21.37 -3.07
CA GLY A 571 17.40 22.69 -3.62
C GLY A 571 16.97 23.67 -2.51
N PRO A 572 16.67 24.94 -2.87
CA PRO A 572 16.33 25.97 -1.90
C PRO A 572 15.15 25.57 -0.98
N LEU A 573 15.36 25.62 0.33
CA LEU A 573 14.31 25.39 1.34
C LEU A 573 14.01 26.68 2.07
N TYR A 574 12.72 27.03 2.20
CA TYR A 574 12.30 28.25 2.89
C TYR A 574 12.86 28.31 4.31
N LYS A 575 13.57 29.40 4.61
CA LYS A 575 14.18 29.68 5.91
C LYS A 575 13.45 30.81 6.63
N GLY A 576 13.09 31.87 5.91
CA GLY A 576 12.48 33.05 6.49
C GLY A 576 12.13 34.10 5.46
N VAL A 577 11.58 35.22 5.92
CA VAL A 577 11.21 36.35 5.08
C VAL A 577 11.47 37.66 5.82
N GLU A 578 12.07 38.62 5.13
CA GLU A 578 12.23 39.99 5.62
C GLU A 578 11.34 40.95 4.82
N LYS A 579 10.61 41.81 5.51
CA LYS A 579 9.78 42.84 4.89
C LYS A 579 10.54 44.15 4.75
N SER A 580 10.54 44.73 3.55
CA SER A 580 11.06 46.08 3.31
C SER A 580 10.09 46.86 2.43
N GLY A 581 9.35 47.78 3.05
CA GLY A 581 8.29 48.53 2.38
C GLY A 581 7.15 47.62 1.93
N ASN A 582 6.82 47.64 0.64
CA ASN A 582 5.78 46.81 0.01
C ASN A 582 6.34 45.52 -0.63
N LYS A 583 7.52 45.07 -0.19
CA LYS A 583 8.19 43.90 -0.74
C LYS A 583 8.61 42.93 0.35
N LEU A 584 8.66 41.66 -0.02
CA LEU A 584 9.18 40.57 0.81
C LEU A 584 10.48 40.04 0.20
N PHE A 585 11.50 39.85 1.03
CA PHE A 585 12.77 39.22 0.67
C PHE A 585 12.80 37.84 1.31
N VAL A 586 12.62 36.81 0.49
CA VAL A 586 12.55 35.42 0.94
C VAL A 586 13.95 34.84 1.02
N GLU A 587 14.29 34.32 2.19
CA GLU A 587 15.56 33.63 2.46
C GLU A 587 15.40 32.11 2.33
N PHE A 588 16.46 31.46 1.85
CA PHE A 588 16.50 30.02 1.67
C PHE A 588 17.76 29.40 2.27
N ASP A 589 17.61 28.22 2.85
CA ASP A 589 18.71 27.28 3.05
C ASP A 589 18.98 26.50 1.75
N TYR A 590 20.11 25.79 1.65
CA TYR A 590 20.46 24.91 0.53
C TYR A 590 20.52 25.61 -0.85
N ILE A 591 20.98 26.86 -0.87
CA ILE A 591 21.18 27.63 -2.12
C ILE A 591 22.38 27.16 -2.96
N GLY A 592 23.18 26.21 -2.47
CA GLY A 592 24.38 25.72 -3.16
C GLY A 592 25.35 26.85 -3.51
N SER A 593 25.79 26.93 -4.76
CA SER A 593 26.62 28.05 -5.27
C SER A 593 25.82 29.29 -5.70
N GLY A 594 24.52 29.32 -5.38
CA GLY A 594 23.61 30.46 -5.54
C GLY A 594 22.29 30.06 -6.20
N LEU A 595 21.33 30.99 -6.17
CA LEU A 595 20.02 30.80 -6.77
C LEU A 595 20.05 31.03 -8.29
N ILE A 596 19.17 30.31 -9.01
CA ILE A 596 18.91 30.52 -10.43
C ILE A 596 17.42 30.30 -10.75
N ALA A 597 16.90 31.07 -11.69
CA ALA A 597 15.54 30.88 -12.20
C ALA A 597 15.51 29.81 -13.30
N SER A 598 14.34 29.22 -13.52
CA SER A 598 14.11 28.37 -14.69
C SER A 598 14.27 29.15 -16.00
N GLU A 599 14.36 28.43 -17.12
CA GLU A 599 14.39 29.04 -18.45
C GLU A 599 13.15 29.90 -18.76
N LYS A 600 12.01 29.59 -18.12
CA LYS A 600 10.74 30.34 -18.23
C LYS A 600 10.69 31.56 -17.29
N GLY A 601 11.76 31.84 -16.55
CA GLY A 601 11.81 32.86 -15.51
C GLY A 601 11.36 32.36 -14.14
N LEU A 602 11.07 33.31 -13.24
CA LEU A 602 10.68 33.05 -11.86
C LEU A 602 9.18 33.30 -11.68
N PHE A 603 8.44 32.26 -11.29
CA PHE A 603 6.97 32.27 -11.19
C PHE A 603 6.45 31.36 -10.07
N GLY A 604 5.15 31.39 -9.78
CA GLY A 604 4.54 30.53 -8.76
C GLY A 604 4.67 31.04 -7.33
N PHE A 605 5.10 32.29 -7.15
CA PHE A 605 5.03 33.02 -5.89
C PHE A 605 3.67 33.71 -5.76
N GLU A 606 3.12 33.66 -4.55
CA GLU A 606 1.91 34.39 -4.17
C GLU A 606 2.18 35.08 -2.83
N ILE A 607 1.63 36.28 -2.64
CA ILE A 607 1.75 37.02 -1.38
C ILE A 607 0.37 37.49 -0.90
N ALA A 608 0.25 37.71 0.41
CA ALA A 608 -0.95 38.23 1.05
C ALA A 608 -0.59 39.25 2.14
N GLY A 609 -1.52 40.14 2.48
CA GLY A 609 -1.43 40.94 3.70
C GLY A 609 -1.98 40.17 4.92
N GLU A 610 -2.32 40.90 6.00
CA GLU A 610 -2.91 40.32 7.22
C GLU A 610 -4.25 39.59 6.96
N ASP A 611 -4.95 39.94 5.88
CA ASP A 611 -6.22 39.34 5.48
C ASP A 611 -6.09 37.92 4.89
N LYS A 612 -4.86 37.49 4.60
CA LYS A 612 -4.52 36.19 4.00
C LYS A 612 -5.14 35.97 2.61
N SER A 613 -5.52 37.05 1.92
CA SER A 613 -5.97 37.00 0.54
C SER A 613 -4.77 36.92 -0.41
N PHE A 614 -4.33 35.71 -0.74
CA PHE A 614 -3.15 35.50 -1.60
C PHE A 614 -3.41 35.89 -3.06
N LEU A 615 -2.52 36.73 -3.60
CA LEU A 615 -2.48 37.11 -5.02
C LEU A 615 -1.14 36.69 -5.66
N PRO A 616 -1.11 36.35 -6.96
CA PRO A 616 0.12 36.11 -7.70
C PRO A 616 1.10 37.29 -7.57
N ALA A 617 2.38 37.00 -7.36
CA ALA A 617 3.40 38.02 -7.15
C ALA A 617 4.50 37.97 -8.21
N GLN A 618 5.08 39.13 -8.51
CA GLN A 618 6.30 39.22 -9.29
C GLN A 618 7.48 38.86 -8.39
N ALA A 619 8.44 38.10 -8.94
CA ALA A 619 9.61 37.65 -8.20
C ALA A 619 10.90 37.87 -9.00
N LYS A 620 11.99 38.22 -8.32
CA LYS A 620 13.34 38.27 -8.90
C LYS A 620 14.40 37.87 -7.87
N ILE A 621 15.50 37.27 -8.34
CA ILE A 621 16.64 36.92 -7.49
C ILE A 621 17.47 38.18 -7.23
N VAL A 622 17.78 38.45 -5.96
CA VAL A 622 18.61 39.58 -5.50
C VAL A 622 19.65 39.05 -4.52
N GLY A 623 20.89 38.87 -4.99
CA GLY A 623 21.93 38.18 -4.22
C GLY A 623 21.49 36.73 -3.95
N ASP A 624 21.44 36.36 -2.67
CA ASP A 624 21.05 35.03 -2.21
C ASP A 624 19.56 34.92 -1.84
N ASN A 625 18.80 36.02 -2.03
CA ASN A 625 17.38 36.10 -1.67
C ASN A 625 16.49 36.21 -2.91
N VAL A 626 15.19 36.01 -2.72
CA VAL A 626 14.16 36.31 -3.72
C VAL A 626 13.32 37.50 -3.26
N GLU A 627 13.38 38.61 -4.00
CA GLU A 627 12.47 39.74 -3.83
C GLU A 627 11.13 39.41 -4.47
N VAL A 628 10.04 39.50 -3.71
CA VAL A 628 8.67 39.20 -4.11
C VAL A 628 7.76 40.40 -3.82
N PHE A 629 6.93 40.82 -4.78
CA PHE A 629 5.99 41.93 -4.60
C PHE A 629 4.75 41.83 -5.51
N ASN A 630 3.68 42.49 -5.11
CA ASN A 630 2.47 42.70 -5.90
C ASN A 630 2.01 44.17 -5.69
N PRO A 631 1.75 44.95 -6.76
CA PRO A 631 1.38 46.37 -6.63
C PRO A 631 0.05 46.62 -5.90
N ASP A 632 -0.86 45.65 -5.90
CA ASP A 632 -2.16 45.73 -5.24
C ASP A 632 -2.07 45.42 -3.73
N ILE A 633 -0.93 44.90 -3.26
CA ILE A 633 -0.68 44.58 -1.86
C ILE A 633 0.38 45.53 -1.30
N THR A 634 -0.09 46.57 -0.61
CA THR A 634 0.77 47.65 -0.06
C THR A 634 1.48 47.26 1.24
N SER A 635 0.94 46.30 1.99
CA SER A 635 1.53 45.77 3.23
C SER A 635 1.53 44.24 3.21
N PRO A 636 2.45 43.61 2.45
CA PRO A 636 2.54 42.16 2.41
C PRO A 636 3.11 41.61 3.72
N GLU A 637 2.55 40.48 4.17
CA GLU A 637 2.92 39.77 5.41
C GLU A 637 3.29 38.32 5.13
N PHE A 638 2.58 37.67 4.21
CA PHE A 638 2.76 36.24 3.93
C PHE A 638 3.20 36.02 2.48
N VAL A 639 3.99 34.97 2.28
CA VAL A 639 4.46 34.50 0.98
C VAL A 639 4.39 32.98 0.92
N ARG A 640 3.99 32.46 -0.23
CA ARG A 640 3.99 31.03 -0.54
C ARG A 640 4.48 30.78 -1.95
N TYR A 641 4.98 29.58 -2.19
CA TYR A 641 5.56 29.16 -3.47
C TYR A 641 5.07 27.78 -3.89
N ALA A 642 4.78 27.62 -5.18
CA ALA A 642 4.29 26.38 -5.78
C ALA A 642 3.05 25.82 -5.04
N TRP A 643 2.07 26.70 -4.77
CA TRP A 643 0.88 26.45 -3.96
C TRP A 643 -0.32 25.94 -4.78
N ARG A 644 -0.06 25.04 -5.73
CA ARG A 644 -1.08 24.40 -6.58
C ARG A 644 -0.78 22.93 -6.84
N ASN A 645 -1.81 22.16 -7.15
CA ASN A 645 -1.71 20.72 -7.42
C ASN A 645 -0.73 20.37 -8.56
N ASP A 646 -0.77 21.17 -9.62
CA ASP A 646 -0.04 21.03 -10.87
C ASP A 646 1.21 21.94 -10.96
N SER A 647 1.71 22.44 -9.82
CA SER A 647 2.82 23.40 -9.81
C SER A 647 4.09 22.84 -10.46
N GLU A 648 4.77 23.68 -11.25
CA GLU A 648 6.11 23.44 -11.80
C GLU A 648 7.13 24.29 -11.04
N ALA A 649 8.35 23.76 -10.82
CA ALA A 649 9.42 24.53 -10.21
C ALA A 649 9.93 25.64 -11.14
N SER A 650 10.10 26.84 -10.59
CA SER A 650 10.72 27.99 -11.26
C SER A 650 11.99 28.51 -10.56
N LEU A 651 12.19 28.16 -9.28
CA LEU A 651 13.36 28.48 -8.48
C LEU A 651 14.24 27.23 -8.27
N PHE A 652 15.53 27.37 -8.52
CA PHE A 652 16.53 26.31 -8.36
C PHE A 652 17.77 26.89 -7.67
N ASN A 653 18.63 26.01 -7.16
CA ASN A 653 20.04 26.36 -6.99
C ASN A 653 20.81 26.13 -8.31
N LYS A 654 22.03 26.66 -8.41
CA LYS A 654 22.87 26.54 -9.61
C LYS A 654 23.30 25.11 -9.91
N GLU A 655 23.19 24.20 -8.96
CA GLU A 655 23.40 22.76 -9.13
C GLU A 655 22.20 22.05 -9.78
N GLY A 656 21.10 22.79 -10.02
CA GLY A 656 19.93 22.31 -10.76
C GLY A 656 18.89 21.59 -9.90
N LEU A 657 18.92 21.75 -8.57
CA LEU A 657 17.92 21.19 -7.67
C LEU A 657 16.81 22.21 -7.39
N PRO A 658 15.52 21.83 -7.52
CA PRO A 658 14.40 22.76 -7.38
C PRO A 658 14.13 23.13 -5.92
N ALA A 659 13.61 24.33 -5.72
CA ALA A 659 13.07 24.75 -4.43
C ALA A 659 11.81 23.96 -4.06
N SER A 660 11.60 23.69 -2.78
CA SER A 660 10.38 23.03 -2.27
C SER A 660 9.18 23.98 -2.25
N THR A 661 7.96 23.44 -2.41
CA THR A 661 6.72 24.11 -1.99
C THR A 661 6.83 24.58 -0.52
N PHE A 662 6.33 25.77 -0.22
CA PHE A 662 6.24 26.30 1.15
C PHE A 662 5.12 27.33 1.32
N ASN A 663 4.70 27.56 2.57
CA ASN A 663 3.86 28.69 2.99
C ASN A 663 4.44 29.31 4.27
N SER A 664 4.61 30.64 4.29
CA SER A 664 5.15 31.36 5.45
C SER A 664 4.16 31.54 6.60
N GLU A 665 2.85 31.34 6.38
CA GLU A 665 1.80 31.52 7.39
C GLU A 665 1.97 30.60 8.61
N GLY A 666 2.44 29.37 8.39
CA GLY A 666 2.49 28.33 9.41
C GLY A 666 3.86 28.10 10.06
N ASN A 667 4.83 29.01 9.87
CA ASN A 667 6.21 28.85 10.35
C ASN A 667 6.53 29.71 11.57
#